data_AF-A0A836FDC0-F1
#
_entry.id   AF-A0A836FDC0-F1
#
_cell.length_a   1.000
_cell.length_b   1.000
_cell.length_c   1.000
_cell.angle_alpha   90.00
_cell.angle_beta   90.00
_cell.angle_gamma   90.00
#
_symmetry.space_group_name_H-M   'P 1'
#
loop_
_entity.id
_entity.type
_entity.pdbx_description
1 polymer ?
#
loop_
_entity_poly.entity_id
_entity_poly.type
_entity_poly.pdbx_seq_one_letter_code
_entity_poly.pdbx_strand_id
1 'polypeptide(L)'
;SEHVREFSCGMLYYRTLYLDSKRDALYVGAMDKIFRLNLSNISHSNCERDALNLEPSNVANCVSKGKSEHFDCRNHIRVIQPMGDGNRLYMCGTNAHSPKDWVIYSNLTHLPRHEFVPGVGMGIAKCPYDPADNSTAVWVEKGNPGDLPALYSGTNAEFTKADTVIFRTDLYNLTTGRKTYSFKRTLKYDSKWLDKPNFVGSFDIGSHVFFFFRETAVEYINCGKSVYSRVARVCKRDTGGKNILSQNWATYLKARLNCSIPGEFPFYFNEIQSIYKVPGDDTHFYGTFTTSTNGLMGSAICSFHIDAIQEAFRGKFKEQATSSSAWLPVLSNKVPEPRPGQCVNDTETLPDTVLNFIRSHPLMDSAISHENEKPVFYKRDVMLTRLVVDKLRIDFVGIDLDYTVYYAGSSDGRVHKVVQWIDSNGESQSILLDVFDVTPGEPIQAMEISKEHKALYVASDHRIKQIDLVMCTRRYDNCLRCVHDPYCGWDKDSNTCKPYEPGLLQDVSNTTADVCDSSVGKRKLVVTWGQSVHLGCFVKMPEVLANQEVRWYHYSKEKGRYQIAYKYGTGGDKFIETSEKGLVIVGVNEQDAGRYDCWLGGALLCSYNITVDAHRCSAPAKSNDYQKIYSDWCHEFEKYKSAMKSWERKQAQCASRQNDSNQNLHTNEVYGTPLV
;
A
#
# COMPACT_ATOMS: atom_id res chain seq x y z
N SER A 1 10.45 -23.33 -6.65
CA SER A 1 10.39 -22.01 -7.31
C SER A 1 10.55 -20.93 -6.26
N GLU A 2 11.15 -19.79 -6.60
CA GLU A 2 11.19 -18.63 -5.70
C GLU A 2 9.82 -17.93 -5.71
N HIS A 3 9.25 -17.70 -4.53
CA HIS A 3 7.94 -17.05 -4.30
C HIS A 3 8.01 -15.52 -4.23
N VAL A 4 9.23 -15.00 -4.18
CA VAL A 4 9.55 -13.59 -4.30
C VAL A 4 10.58 -13.47 -5.41
N ARG A 5 10.25 -12.73 -6.45
CA ARG A 5 11.14 -12.47 -7.60
C ARG A 5 11.46 -10.98 -7.61
N GLU A 6 12.61 -10.62 -8.15
CA GLU A 6 13.08 -9.24 -8.23
C GLU A 6 13.52 -8.88 -9.65
N PHE A 7 13.23 -7.65 -10.05
CA PHE A 7 13.82 -6.99 -11.19
C PHE A 7 14.42 -5.66 -10.76
N SER A 8 15.67 -5.41 -11.11
CA SER A 8 16.34 -4.12 -10.90
C SER A 8 17.43 -3.91 -11.95
N CYS A 9 17.48 -2.71 -12.50
CA CYS A 9 18.54 -2.20 -13.37
C CYS A 9 19.22 -0.98 -12.73
N GLY A 10 19.21 -0.90 -11.40
CA GLY A 10 19.67 0.25 -10.62
C GLY A 10 18.53 1.21 -10.22
N MET A 11 18.91 2.35 -9.66
CA MET A 11 17.98 3.40 -9.22
C MET A 11 17.39 4.15 -10.43
N LEU A 12 16.27 3.64 -10.94
CA LEU A 12 15.60 4.18 -12.13
C LEU A 12 14.19 4.70 -11.83
N TYR A 13 13.79 4.84 -10.56
CA TYR A 13 12.49 5.45 -10.21
C TYR A 13 11.30 4.75 -10.89
N TYR A 14 11.10 3.46 -10.61
CA TYR A 14 10.04 2.62 -11.17
C TYR A 14 8.66 3.04 -10.61
N ARG A 15 8.01 4.02 -11.23
CA ARG A 15 6.85 4.73 -10.65
C ARG A 15 5.54 4.58 -11.42
N THR A 16 5.57 4.02 -12.63
CA THR A 16 4.37 3.82 -13.46
C THR A 16 4.29 2.37 -13.89
N LEU A 17 3.24 1.67 -13.48
CA LEU A 17 2.99 0.27 -13.84
C LEU A 17 1.74 0.21 -14.72
N TYR A 18 1.79 -0.62 -15.76
CA TYR A 18 0.61 -0.98 -16.54
C TYR A 18 0.65 -2.48 -16.82
N LEU A 19 -0.34 -3.20 -16.32
CA LEU A 19 -0.45 -4.64 -16.44
C LEU A 19 -1.34 -5.00 -17.64
N ASP A 20 -0.81 -5.82 -18.55
CA ASP A 20 -1.56 -6.39 -19.68
C ASP A 20 -1.52 -7.92 -19.62
N SER A 21 -2.56 -8.51 -19.01
CA SER A 21 -2.71 -9.96 -18.91
C SER A 21 -2.77 -10.64 -20.28
N LYS A 22 -3.39 -10.01 -21.29
CA LYS A 22 -3.56 -10.63 -22.62
C LYS A 22 -2.24 -10.88 -23.33
N ARG A 23 -1.22 -10.10 -23.00
CA ARG A 23 0.13 -10.17 -23.60
C ARG A 23 1.19 -10.69 -22.63
N ASP A 24 0.76 -11.21 -21.48
CA ASP A 24 1.61 -11.69 -20.39
C ASP A 24 2.74 -10.70 -20.03
N ALA A 25 2.39 -9.40 -19.96
CA ALA A 25 3.36 -8.32 -19.86
C ALA A 25 3.04 -7.33 -18.73
N LEU A 26 4.07 -6.95 -17.99
CA LEU A 26 4.05 -5.80 -17.09
C LEU A 26 4.89 -4.68 -17.70
N TYR A 27 4.24 -3.60 -18.14
CA TYR A 27 4.92 -2.41 -18.63
C TYR A 27 5.31 -1.51 -17.46
N VAL A 28 6.57 -1.06 -17.44
CA VAL A 28 7.11 -0.25 -16.35
C VAL A 28 7.74 1.02 -16.89
N GLY A 29 7.18 2.15 -16.52
CA GLY A 29 7.75 3.47 -16.75
C GLY A 29 8.77 3.81 -15.67
N ALA A 30 9.99 4.12 -16.11
CA ALA A 30 11.12 4.46 -15.27
C ALA A 30 11.79 5.76 -15.78
N MET A 31 12.95 6.09 -15.23
CA MET A 31 13.83 7.16 -15.68
C MET A 31 14.53 6.73 -16.97
N ASP A 32 14.30 7.49 -18.03
CA ASP A 32 14.79 7.35 -19.41
C ASP A 32 14.42 6.05 -20.13
N LYS A 33 13.69 5.14 -19.48
CA LYS A 33 13.36 3.83 -20.03
C LYS A 33 11.90 3.46 -19.77
N ILE A 34 11.35 2.68 -20.70
CA ILE A 34 10.21 1.81 -20.44
C ILE A 34 10.67 0.35 -20.54
N PHE A 35 10.18 -0.49 -19.63
CA PHE A 35 10.42 -1.93 -19.65
C PHE A 35 9.13 -2.70 -19.98
N ARG A 36 9.28 -3.86 -20.61
CA ARG A 36 8.22 -4.85 -20.81
C ARG A 36 8.66 -6.13 -20.10
N LEU A 37 8.29 -6.25 -18.84
CA LEU A 37 8.67 -7.39 -18.02
C LEU A 37 7.76 -8.59 -18.31
N ASN A 38 8.32 -9.79 -18.22
CA ASN A 38 7.53 -11.01 -18.23
C ASN A 38 6.66 -11.05 -16.97
N LEU A 39 5.34 -11.14 -17.15
CA LEU A 39 4.39 -11.06 -16.04
C LEU A 39 4.47 -12.33 -15.16
N SER A 40 4.62 -13.51 -15.74
CA SER A 40 4.77 -14.76 -14.96
C SER A 40 5.99 -14.76 -14.03
N ASN A 41 7.15 -14.27 -14.50
CA ASN A 41 8.37 -14.14 -13.71
C ASN A 41 9.19 -12.93 -14.15
N ILE A 42 9.14 -11.86 -13.36
CA ILE A 42 9.83 -10.60 -13.69
C ILE A 42 11.35 -10.76 -13.77
N SER A 43 11.94 -11.71 -13.03
CA SER A 43 13.39 -11.95 -13.01
C SER A 43 13.93 -12.57 -14.31
N HIS A 44 13.06 -13.05 -15.20
CA HIS A 44 13.46 -13.51 -16.53
C HIS A 44 13.67 -12.35 -17.53
N SER A 45 13.27 -11.14 -17.15
CA SER A 45 13.36 -9.95 -18.00
C SER A 45 14.77 -9.37 -17.94
N ASN A 46 15.23 -8.82 -19.07
CA ASN A 46 16.57 -8.25 -19.23
C ASN A 46 16.51 -6.72 -19.36
N CYS A 47 17.44 -6.03 -18.68
CA CYS A 47 17.53 -4.57 -18.63
C CYS A 47 17.71 -3.85 -19.98
N GLU A 48 18.23 -4.53 -21.00
CA GLU A 48 18.49 -3.93 -22.32
C GLU A 48 17.56 -4.50 -23.40
N ARG A 49 17.39 -5.81 -23.45
CA ARG A 49 16.55 -6.46 -24.48
C ARG A 49 15.07 -6.14 -24.31
N ASP A 50 14.59 -6.09 -23.07
CA ASP A 50 13.18 -5.95 -22.75
C ASP A 50 12.83 -4.49 -22.39
N ALA A 51 13.57 -3.53 -22.96
CA ALA A 51 13.46 -2.10 -22.69
C ALA A 51 13.49 -1.26 -23.97
N LEU A 52 12.93 -0.06 -23.90
CA LEU A 52 13.09 1.00 -24.89
C LEU A 52 13.62 2.26 -24.20
N ASN A 53 14.73 2.78 -24.73
CA ASN A 53 15.36 4.01 -24.25
C ASN A 53 14.64 5.24 -24.82
N LEU A 54 14.31 6.18 -23.95
CA LEU A 54 13.60 7.42 -24.23
C LEU A 54 14.37 8.59 -23.60
N GLU A 55 15.58 8.82 -24.09
CA GLU A 55 16.45 9.86 -23.55
C GLU A 55 15.85 11.27 -23.68
N PRO A 56 16.14 12.17 -22.72
CA PRO A 56 15.63 13.53 -22.72
C PRO A 56 16.23 14.35 -23.87
N SER A 57 15.39 15.14 -24.55
CA SER A 57 15.84 15.93 -25.70
C SER A 57 16.53 17.26 -25.35
N ASN A 58 16.41 17.77 -24.12
CA ASN A 58 16.84 19.13 -23.78
C ASN A 58 17.45 19.28 -22.37
N VAL A 59 18.43 18.44 -22.05
CA VAL A 59 19.10 18.41 -20.73
C VAL A 59 19.77 19.75 -20.39
N ALA A 60 20.56 20.31 -21.31
CA ALA A 60 21.31 21.55 -21.05
C ALA A 60 20.40 22.73 -20.69
N ASN A 61 19.26 22.89 -21.37
CA ASN A 61 18.29 23.93 -21.05
C ASN A 61 17.64 23.71 -19.68
N CYS A 62 17.32 22.46 -19.32
CA CYS A 62 16.79 22.14 -18.01
C CYS A 62 17.80 22.48 -16.90
N VAL A 63 19.08 22.11 -17.06
CA VAL A 63 20.15 22.43 -16.11
C VAL A 63 20.36 23.94 -16.01
N SER A 64 20.30 24.68 -17.12
CA SER A 64 20.41 26.14 -17.12
C SER A 64 19.32 26.84 -16.29
N LYS A 65 18.18 26.17 -16.05
CA LYS A 65 17.09 26.64 -15.19
C LYS A 65 17.28 26.24 -13.71
N GLY A 66 18.45 25.73 -13.34
CA GLY A 66 18.81 25.38 -11.95
C GLY A 66 18.28 24.03 -11.46
N LYS A 67 17.94 23.12 -12.37
CA LYS A 67 17.44 21.78 -12.06
C LYS A 67 18.54 20.73 -12.05
N SER A 68 18.37 19.66 -11.26
CA SER A 68 19.36 18.59 -11.14
C SER A 68 19.54 17.82 -12.45
N GLU A 69 20.77 17.70 -12.94
CA GLU A 69 21.07 16.93 -14.15
C GLU A 69 20.74 15.44 -14.00
N HIS A 70 21.01 14.87 -12.82
CA HIS A 70 20.91 13.43 -12.57
C HIS A 70 19.49 12.94 -12.28
N PHE A 71 18.55 13.83 -11.98
CA PHE A 71 17.17 13.46 -11.65
C PHE A 71 16.15 14.30 -12.40
N ASP A 72 16.10 15.62 -12.17
CA ASP A 72 15.08 16.51 -12.74
C ASP A 72 15.18 16.59 -14.27
N CYS A 73 16.40 16.66 -14.79
CA CYS A 73 16.68 16.81 -16.22
C CYS A 73 16.80 15.47 -16.97
N ARG A 74 16.15 14.44 -16.43
CA ARG A 74 15.96 13.14 -17.07
C ARG A 74 14.54 13.01 -17.61
N ASN A 75 14.27 12.01 -18.43
CA ASN A 75 12.93 11.72 -18.92
C ASN A 75 12.24 10.68 -18.05
N HIS A 76 11.39 11.10 -17.14
CA HIS A 76 10.65 10.19 -16.29
C HIS A 76 9.32 9.83 -16.94
N ILE A 77 9.11 8.55 -17.26
CA ILE A 77 7.84 8.08 -17.80
C ILE A 77 6.77 8.14 -16.70
N ARG A 78 5.62 8.74 -17.02
CA ARG A 78 4.53 9.02 -16.07
C ARG A 78 3.16 8.54 -16.53
N VAL A 79 3.00 8.27 -17.82
CA VAL A 79 1.76 7.74 -18.41
C VAL A 79 2.11 6.56 -19.31
N ILE A 80 1.39 5.45 -19.12
CA ILE A 80 1.36 4.30 -20.03
C ILE A 80 -0.12 3.90 -20.12
N GLN A 81 -0.71 3.95 -21.31
CA GLN A 81 -2.11 3.61 -21.54
C GLN A 81 -2.27 2.76 -22.81
N PRO A 82 -3.12 1.73 -22.79
CA PRO A 82 -3.41 0.95 -23.99
C PRO A 82 -4.25 1.76 -24.97
N MET A 83 -3.92 1.64 -26.26
CA MET A 83 -4.78 2.12 -27.34
C MET A 83 -5.44 0.93 -28.04
N GLY A 84 -6.74 1.04 -28.28
CA GLY A 84 -7.57 0.00 -28.90
C GLY A 84 -7.55 -1.30 -28.10
N ASP A 85 -7.06 -2.37 -28.73
CA ASP A 85 -6.91 -3.70 -28.11
C ASP A 85 -5.60 -3.87 -27.32
N GLY A 86 -4.81 -2.79 -27.18
CA GLY A 86 -3.51 -2.79 -26.53
C GLY A 86 -2.34 -3.14 -27.45
N ASN A 87 -2.53 -3.25 -28.77
CA ASN A 87 -1.40 -3.44 -29.69
C ASN A 87 -0.48 -2.22 -29.76
N ARG A 88 -1.00 -1.04 -29.44
CA ARG A 88 -0.24 0.19 -29.28
C ARG A 88 -0.39 0.72 -27.87
N LEU A 89 0.66 1.38 -27.39
CA LEU A 89 0.70 2.05 -26.10
C LEU A 89 0.88 3.54 -26.33
N TYR A 90 0.00 4.34 -25.74
CA TYR A 90 0.21 5.77 -25.56
C TYR A 90 1.07 5.99 -24.32
N MET A 91 2.12 6.79 -24.45
CA MET A 91 3.06 7.07 -23.36
C MET A 91 3.37 8.55 -23.24
N CYS A 92 3.67 9.02 -22.03
CA CYS A 92 4.12 10.39 -21.81
C CYS A 92 5.13 10.45 -20.67
N GLY A 93 6.16 11.29 -20.82
CA GLY A 93 7.22 11.48 -19.85
C GLY A 93 7.64 12.94 -19.69
N THR A 94 8.29 13.23 -18.56
CA THR A 94 8.69 14.60 -18.17
C THR A 94 9.69 15.24 -19.13
N ASN A 95 10.51 14.42 -19.80
CA ASN A 95 11.47 14.80 -20.82
C ASN A 95 12.30 16.05 -20.43
N ALA A 96 12.96 16.00 -19.27
CA ALA A 96 13.75 17.09 -18.71
C ALA A 96 12.98 18.42 -18.60
N HIS A 97 11.86 18.40 -17.88
CA HIS A 97 10.97 19.57 -17.75
C HIS A 97 10.49 20.12 -19.11
N SER A 98 10.26 19.24 -20.09
CA SER A 98 9.68 19.56 -21.39
C SER A 98 8.79 18.41 -21.87
N PRO A 99 7.64 18.18 -21.23
CA PRO A 99 6.82 16.97 -21.37
C PRO A 99 6.61 16.57 -22.83
N LYS A 100 6.77 15.29 -23.10
CA LYS A 100 6.67 14.70 -24.44
C LYS A 100 5.91 13.39 -24.38
N ASP A 101 5.11 13.14 -25.41
CA ASP A 101 4.33 11.93 -25.58
C ASP A 101 4.70 11.17 -26.85
N TRP A 102 4.44 9.87 -26.83
CA TRP A 102 4.74 8.92 -27.89
C TRP A 102 3.60 7.91 -28.03
N VAL A 103 3.49 7.33 -29.22
CA VAL A 103 2.77 6.07 -29.42
C VAL A 103 3.76 5.06 -29.96
N ILE A 104 3.79 3.88 -29.34
CA ILE A 104 4.67 2.77 -29.71
C ILE A 104 3.86 1.47 -29.81
N TYR A 105 4.41 0.44 -30.43
CA TYR A 105 3.83 -0.89 -30.34
C TYR A 105 4.06 -1.52 -28.97
N SER A 106 3.22 -2.47 -28.60
CA SER A 106 3.29 -3.21 -27.34
C SER A 106 4.58 -4.02 -27.17
N ASN A 107 5.31 -4.33 -28.25
CA ASN A 107 6.64 -4.96 -28.18
C ASN A 107 7.79 -3.95 -27.95
N LEU A 108 7.48 -2.71 -27.57
CA LEU A 108 8.43 -1.61 -27.34
C LEU A 108 9.19 -1.14 -28.58
N THR A 109 8.58 -1.21 -29.77
CA THR A 109 9.14 -0.64 -31.00
C THR A 109 8.42 0.63 -31.45
N HIS A 110 9.19 1.58 -32.01
CA HIS A 110 8.62 2.82 -32.53
C HIS A 110 7.73 2.56 -33.75
N LEU A 111 6.65 3.32 -33.86
CA LEU A 111 5.83 3.34 -35.06
C LEU A 111 6.65 3.85 -36.27
N PRO A 112 6.46 3.28 -37.47
CA PRO A 112 6.98 3.85 -38.70
C PRO A 112 6.44 5.27 -38.94
N ARG A 113 7.18 6.11 -39.68
CA ARG A 113 6.77 7.50 -39.97
C ARG A 113 5.40 7.63 -40.64
N HIS A 114 4.97 6.62 -41.41
CA HIS A 114 3.67 6.62 -42.10
C HIS A 114 2.50 6.23 -41.17
N GLU A 115 2.76 5.69 -39.98
CA GLU A 115 1.76 5.38 -38.94
C GLU A 115 1.70 6.45 -37.85
N PHE A 116 2.19 7.67 -38.14
CA PHE A 116 2.18 8.78 -37.19
C PHE A 116 0.77 9.06 -36.66
N VAL A 117 0.64 9.16 -35.34
CA VAL A 117 -0.64 9.47 -34.68
C VAL A 117 -0.78 10.99 -34.54
N PRO A 118 -1.80 11.61 -35.14
CA PRO A 118 -2.04 13.05 -35.03
C PRO A 118 -2.16 13.52 -33.58
N GLY A 119 -1.62 14.69 -33.27
CA GLY A 119 -1.69 15.28 -31.93
C GLY A 119 -0.68 14.74 -30.92
N VAL A 120 0.19 13.80 -31.32
CA VAL A 120 1.26 13.22 -30.50
C VAL A 120 2.59 13.95 -30.77
N GLY A 121 3.37 14.17 -29.71
CA GLY A 121 4.71 14.76 -29.75
C GLY A 121 4.93 15.90 -28.74
N MET A 122 3.84 16.52 -28.26
CA MET A 122 3.86 17.52 -27.19
C MET A 122 3.06 17.00 -25.98
N GLY A 123 3.72 16.81 -24.84
CA GLY A 123 3.15 16.24 -23.62
C GLY A 123 2.60 17.26 -22.62
N ILE A 124 2.60 18.56 -22.95
CA ILE A 124 2.10 19.63 -22.06
C ILE A 124 0.65 19.34 -21.71
N ALA A 125 0.32 19.44 -20.41
CA ALA A 125 -0.98 19.09 -19.82
C ALA A 125 -1.37 17.59 -19.92
N LYS A 126 -0.59 16.75 -20.62
CA LYS A 126 -0.81 15.29 -20.75
C LYS A 126 -0.05 14.50 -19.67
N CYS A 127 1.14 14.98 -19.28
CA CYS A 127 1.94 14.48 -18.17
C CYS A 127 2.75 15.64 -17.53
N PRO A 128 3.36 15.45 -16.34
CA PRO A 128 3.95 16.56 -15.59
C PRO A 128 5.32 16.99 -16.13
N TYR A 129 5.71 18.22 -15.80
CA TYR A 129 7.07 18.72 -16.02
C TYR A 129 8.06 18.15 -15.00
N ASP A 130 7.65 18.11 -13.74
CA ASP A 130 8.50 17.74 -12.62
C ASP A 130 8.32 16.25 -12.28
N PRO A 131 9.41 15.47 -12.14
CA PRO A 131 9.33 14.06 -11.77
C PRO A 131 8.67 13.78 -10.40
N ALA A 132 8.64 14.75 -9.49
CA ALA A 132 8.05 14.63 -8.17
C ALA A 132 6.55 14.96 -8.12
N ASP A 133 5.97 15.46 -9.21
CA ASP A 133 4.54 15.78 -9.26
C ASP A 133 3.68 14.51 -9.31
N ASN A 134 2.59 14.53 -8.54
CA ASN A 134 1.55 13.50 -8.58
C ASN A 134 0.54 13.84 -9.69
N SER A 135 0.56 13.05 -10.76
CA SER A 135 -0.32 13.19 -11.93
C SER A 135 -1.12 11.92 -12.18
N THR A 136 -2.21 12.03 -12.93
CA THR A 136 -3.00 10.88 -13.38
C THR A 136 -3.41 11.06 -14.83
N ALA A 137 -3.63 9.97 -15.56
CA ALA A 137 -4.21 10.01 -16.89
C ALA A 137 -4.92 8.70 -17.24
N VAL A 138 -5.94 8.78 -18.08
CA VAL A 138 -6.69 7.65 -18.62
C VAL A 138 -6.98 7.88 -20.10
N TRP A 139 -6.77 6.84 -20.92
CA TRP A 139 -7.13 6.86 -22.33
C TRP A 139 -8.57 6.38 -22.52
N VAL A 140 -9.39 7.21 -23.16
CA VAL A 140 -10.83 6.96 -23.36
C VAL A 140 -11.08 6.76 -24.84
N GLU A 141 -11.43 5.53 -25.23
CA GLU A 141 -11.71 5.15 -26.61
C GLU A 141 -13.10 5.57 -27.09
N LYS A 142 -14.12 5.53 -26.21
CA LYS A 142 -15.54 5.66 -26.60
C LYS A 142 -16.31 6.63 -25.70
N GLY A 143 -17.34 7.25 -26.28
CA GLY A 143 -18.27 8.15 -25.59
C GLY A 143 -17.88 9.63 -25.63
N ASN A 144 -16.72 9.96 -26.20
CA ASN A 144 -16.30 11.34 -26.47
C ASN A 144 -17.06 11.92 -27.68
N PRO A 145 -17.01 13.24 -27.93
CA PRO A 145 -17.59 13.85 -29.12
C PRO A 145 -17.08 13.20 -30.41
N GLY A 146 -18.02 12.82 -31.29
CA GLY A 146 -17.73 12.08 -32.51
C GLY A 146 -17.19 10.67 -32.31
N ASP A 147 -17.31 10.11 -31.09
CA ASP A 147 -16.72 8.83 -30.67
C ASP A 147 -15.22 8.71 -31.00
N LEU A 148 -14.51 9.84 -30.88
CA LEU A 148 -13.07 9.94 -31.11
C LEU A 148 -12.28 9.66 -29.81
N PRO A 149 -11.14 8.94 -29.88
CA PRO A 149 -10.36 8.64 -28.70
C PRO A 149 -9.64 9.89 -28.16
N ALA A 150 -9.42 9.92 -26.85
CA ALA A 150 -8.78 11.04 -26.18
C ALA A 150 -8.02 10.60 -24.93
N LEU A 151 -6.94 11.32 -24.61
CA LEU A 151 -6.36 11.24 -23.28
C LEU A 151 -7.05 12.26 -22.36
N TYR A 152 -7.47 11.80 -21.20
CA TYR A 152 -7.88 12.62 -20.07
C TYR A 152 -6.75 12.62 -19.03
N SER A 153 -6.37 13.78 -18.50
CA SER A 153 -5.22 13.91 -17.60
C SER A 153 -5.46 14.93 -16.49
N GLY A 154 -4.90 14.67 -15.31
CA GLY A 154 -4.78 15.61 -14.21
C GLY A 154 -3.30 15.81 -13.88
N THR A 155 -2.77 17.01 -14.12
CA THR A 155 -1.34 17.30 -13.98
C THR A 155 -1.06 18.80 -13.80
N ASN A 156 0.21 19.18 -13.74
CA ASN A 156 0.67 20.56 -13.87
C ASN A 156 1.13 20.85 -15.30
N ALA A 157 0.58 21.89 -15.92
CA ALA A 157 0.84 22.27 -17.31
C ALA A 157 1.99 23.27 -17.47
N GLU A 158 2.63 23.70 -16.39
CA GLU A 158 3.68 24.72 -16.43
C GLU A 158 4.90 24.37 -15.56
N PHE A 159 6.09 24.80 -16.00
CA PHE A 159 7.35 24.59 -15.28
C PHE A 159 7.36 25.19 -13.87
N THR A 160 6.73 26.34 -13.68
CA THR A 160 6.64 27.07 -12.40
C THR A 160 5.68 26.42 -11.40
N LYS A 161 4.96 25.37 -11.83
CA LYS A 161 3.89 24.71 -11.10
C LYS A 161 2.63 25.55 -10.82
N ALA A 162 2.50 26.72 -11.45
CA ALA A 162 1.37 27.62 -11.22
C ALA A 162 0.06 27.20 -11.93
N ASP A 163 0.14 26.35 -12.96
CA ASP A 163 -1.00 25.97 -13.81
C ASP A 163 -1.39 24.50 -13.66
N THR A 164 -2.04 24.15 -12.54
CA THR A 164 -2.63 22.82 -12.35
C THR A 164 -3.92 22.66 -13.15
N VAL A 165 -4.08 21.52 -13.82
CA VAL A 165 -5.15 21.34 -14.80
C VAL A 165 -5.72 19.92 -14.78
N ILE A 166 -7.05 19.82 -14.93
CA ILE A 166 -7.70 18.62 -15.47
C ILE A 166 -8.02 18.89 -16.94
N PHE A 167 -7.53 18.03 -17.83
CA PHE A 167 -7.39 18.26 -19.25
C PHE A 167 -7.92 17.08 -20.08
N ARG A 168 -8.40 17.37 -21.30
CA ARG A 168 -8.60 16.39 -22.36
C ARG A 168 -7.94 16.90 -23.63
N THR A 169 -7.22 16.03 -24.32
CA THR A 169 -6.53 16.35 -25.57
C THR A 169 -7.50 16.82 -26.67
N ASP A 170 -6.94 17.51 -27.66
CA ASP A 170 -7.62 17.69 -28.95
C ASP A 170 -8.09 16.34 -29.50
N LEU A 171 -9.28 16.30 -30.09
CA LEU A 171 -9.82 15.09 -30.69
C LEU A 171 -9.53 15.09 -32.18
N TYR A 172 -8.78 14.09 -32.61
CA TYR A 172 -8.41 13.89 -34.01
C TYR A 172 -9.19 12.73 -34.61
N ASN A 173 -9.66 12.92 -35.83
CA ASN A 173 -10.06 11.79 -36.65
C ASN A 173 -8.78 11.09 -37.13
N LEU A 174 -8.47 9.94 -36.53
CA LEU A 174 -7.23 9.21 -36.78
C LEU A 174 -7.07 8.72 -38.23
N THR A 175 -8.15 8.63 -39.01
CA THR A 175 -8.10 8.23 -40.44
C THR A 175 -7.74 9.40 -41.35
N THR A 176 -8.32 10.57 -41.10
CA THR A 176 -8.12 11.77 -41.95
C THR A 176 -7.00 12.69 -41.45
N GLY A 177 -6.54 12.50 -40.22
CA GLY A 177 -5.56 13.36 -39.56
C GLY A 177 -6.09 14.72 -39.11
N ARG A 178 -7.37 15.02 -39.33
CA ARG A 178 -7.96 16.32 -39.03
C ARG A 178 -8.36 16.44 -37.56
N LYS A 179 -8.05 17.57 -36.95
CA LYS A 179 -8.59 17.97 -35.65
C LYS A 179 -10.09 18.27 -35.80
N THR A 180 -10.93 17.57 -35.04
CA THR A 180 -12.39 17.72 -35.06
C THR A 180 -12.89 18.54 -33.88
N TYR A 181 -12.35 18.30 -32.68
CA TYR A 181 -12.70 19.06 -31.48
C TYR A 181 -11.45 19.57 -30.79
N SER A 182 -11.53 20.78 -30.22
CA SER A 182 -10.43 21.34 -29.43
C SER A 182 -10.36 20.72 -28.04
N PHE A 183 -9.17 20.77 -27.46
CA PHE A 183 -8.90 20.35 -26.09
C PHE A 183 -9.84 21.02 -25.08
N LYS A 184 -10.06 20.36 -23.95
CA LYS A 184 -10.82 20.90 -22.82
C LYS A 184 -9.94 20.99 -21.58
N ARG A 185 -10.15 22.02 -20.76
CA ARG A 185 -9.38 22.21 -19.52
C ARG A 185 -10.17 22.86 -18.40
N THR A 186 -9.73 22.69 -17.16
CA THR A 186 -10.22 23.50 -16.04
C THR A 186 -9.84 24.97 -16.21
N LEU A 187 -10.59 25.86 -15.55
CA LEU A 187 -10.36 27.30 -15.62
C LEU A 187 -8.98 27.64 -15.03
N LYS A 188 -8.19 28.41 -15.77
CA LYS A 188 -6.82 28.76 -15.39
C LYS A 188 -6.85 29.73 -14.22
N TYR A 189 -5.99 29.50 -13.22
CA TYR A 189 -5.80 30.38 -12.06
C TYR A 189 -7.05 30.60 -11.18
N ASP A 190 -8.04 29.71 -11.26
CA ASP A 190 -9.22 29.74 -10.39
C ASP A 190 -9.12 28.66 -9.29
N SER A 191 -8.86 29.11 -8.04
CA SER A 191 -8.69 28.22 -6.90
C SER A 191 -9.97 27.50 -6.47
N LYS A 192 -11.17 27.97 -6.89
CA LYS A 192 -12.41 27.22 -6.66
C LYS A 192 -12.43 25.94 -7.48
N TRP A 193 -11.80 25.94 -8.66
CA TRP A 193 -11.70 24.78 -9.52
C TRP A 193 -10.64 23.80 -9.04
N LEU A 194 -9.40 24.27 -8.89
CA LEU A 194 -8.27 23.48 -8.40
C LEU A 194 -7.32 24.39 -7.59
N ASP A 195 -6.93 23.97 -6.39
CA ASP A 195 -5.93 24.68 -5.58
C ASP A 195 -4.80 23.76 -5.11
N LYS A 196 -3.70 23.75 -5.86
CA LYS A 196 -2.52 22.89 -5.63
C LYS A 196 -2.88 21.39 -5.49
N PRO A 197 -3.63 20.80 -6.43
CA PRO A 197 -3.98 19.39 -6.40
C PRO A 197 -2.77 18.46 -6.52
N ASN A 198 -2.83 17.33 -5.82
CA ASN A 198 -2.02 16.15 -6.03
C ASN A 198 -2.94 15.01 -6.49
N PHE A 199 -2.77 14.56 -7.73
CA PHE A 199 -3.65 13.57 -8.34
C PHE A 199 -3.24 12.14 -7.98
N VAL A 200 -4.21 11.28 -7.68
CA VAL A 200 -3.96 9.90 -7.23
C VAL A 200 -4.58 8.83 -8.14
N GLY A 201 -5.52 9.20 -9.01
CA GLY A 201 -6.14 8.27 -9.96
C GLY A 201 -7.20 8.91 -10.84
N SER A 202 -7.50 8.28 -11.97
CA SER A 202 -8.58 8.67 -12.88
C SER A 202 -9.17 7.44 -13.55
N PHE A 203 -10.49 7.47 -13.78
CA PHE A 203 -11.22 6.30 -14.28
C PHE A 203 -12.29 6.70 -15.29
N ASP A 204 -12.32 5.98 -16.39
CA ASP A 204 -13.44 5.97 -17.34
C ASP A 204 -14.57 5.10 -16.78
N ILE A 205 -15.74 5.70 -16.51
CA ILE A 205 -16.95 4.97 -16.10
C ILE A 205 -18.20 5.59 -16.74
N GLY A 206 -18.90 4.78 -17.52
CA GLY A 206 -20.15 5.16 -18.19
C GLY A 206 -19.97 6.39 -19.08
N SER A 207 -20.76 7.44 -18.84
CA SER A 207 -20.72 8.71 -19.58
C SER A 207 -19.74 9.74 -19.01
N HIS A 208 -18.97 9.38 -17.97
CA HIS A 208 -18.13 10.31 -17.23
C HIS A 208 -16.67 9.83 -17.17
N VAL A 209 -15.78 10.78 -16.89
CA VAL A 209 -14.43 10.49 -16.42
C VAL A 209 -14.29 11.07 -15.02
N PHE A 210 -13.85 10.24 -14.08
CA PHE A 210 -13.65 10.61 -12.68
C PHE A 210 -12.17 10.88 -12.41
N PHE A 211 -11.89 11.88 -11.57
CA PHE A 211 -10.54 12.24 -11.14
C PHE A 211 -10.48 12.31 -9.62
N PHE A 212 -9.51 11.63 -9.02
CA PHE A 212 -9.29 11.60 -7.58
C PHE A 212 -8.00 12.32 -7.23
N PHE A 213 -8.07 13.23 -6.27
CA PHE A 213 -6.94 14.06 -5.86
C PHE A 213 -7.13 14.62 -4.45
N ARG A 214 -6.05 15.13 -3.85
CA ARG A 214 -6.11 15.98 -2.66
C ARG A 214 -5.65 17.39 -3.01
N GLU A 215 -6.27 18.41 -2.43
CA GLU A 215 -5.97 19.82 -2.71
C GLU A 215 -6.17 20.69 -1.45
N THR A 216 -5.77 21.95 -1.51
CA THR A 216 -6.05 22.91 -0.44
C THR A 216 -7.56 23.13 -0.29
N ALA A 217 -8.07 23.03 0.93
CA ALA A 217 -9.50 23.18 1.22
C ALA A 217 -9.89 24.67 1.29
N VAL A 218 -10.21 25.26 0.13
CA VAL A 218 -10.66 26.66 0.02
C VAL A 218 -11.90 26.97 0.88
N GLU A 219 -12.77 25.99 1.10
CA GLU A 219 -13.95 26.13 1.96
C GLU A 219 -13.63 26.15 3.45
N TYR A 220 -12.40 25.81 3.84
CA TYR A 220 -11.95 25.77 5.23
C TYR A 220 -11.01 26.92 5.60
N ILE A 221 -10.64 27.80 4.65
CA ILE A 221 -9.65 28.88 4.87
C ILE A 221 -10.01 29.79 6.04
N ASN A 222 -11.29 30.10 6.25
CA ASN A 222 -11.75 30.94 7.36
C ASN A 222 -11.59 30.28 8.74
N CYS A 223 -11.40 28.96 8.80
CA CYS A 223 -11.20 28.18 10.01
C CYS A 223 -9.74 27.73 10.20
N GLY A 224 -8.94 27.75 9.13
CA GLY A 224 -7.52 27.36 9.15
C GLY A 224 -7.04 26.84 7.79
N LYS A 225 -5.84 26.27 7.76
CA LYS A 225 -5.31 25.58 6.57
C LYS A 225 -5.54 24.08 6.70
N SER A 226 -6.20 23.50 5.71
CA SER A 226 -6.41 22.05 5.62
C SER A 226 -6.29 21.60 4.17
N VAL A 227 -5.92 20.33 3.97
CA VAL A 227 -5.96 19.64 2.68
C VAL A 227 -7.18 18.74 2.70
N TYR A 228 -7.98 18.70 1.63
CA TYR A 228 -9.09 17.76 1.50
C TYR A 228 -8.96 16.89 0.27
N SER A 229 -9.44 15.66 0.41
CA SER A 229 -9.58 14.69 -0.67
C SER A 229 -10.84 14.97 -1.48
N ARG A 230 -10.73 14.84 -2.80
CA ARG A 230 -11.77 15.15 -3.77
C ARG A 230 -11.94 14.01 -4.75
N VAL A 231 -13.17 13.85 -5.20
CA VAL A 231 -13.48 13.27 -6.50
C VAL A 231 -14.11 14.35 -7.35
N ALA A 232 -13.61 14.50 -8.57
CA ALA A 232 -14.21 15.31 -9.61
C ALA A 232 -14.73 14.44 -10.74
N ARG A 233 -15.72 14.96 -11.49
CA ARG A 233 -16.23 14.33 -12.71
C ARG A 233 -16.36 15.33 -13.83
N VAL A 234 -16.27 14.84 -15.05
CA VAL A 234 -16.62 15.55 -16.29
C VAL A 234 -17.40 14.62 -17.20
N CYS A 235 -18.29 15.16 -18.02
CA CYS A 235 -18.96 14.39 -19.06
C CYS A 235 -18.02 14.12 -20.23
N LYS A 236 -18.02 12.90 -20.75
CA LYS A 236 -17.20 12.57 -21.93
C LYS A 236 -17.56 13.42 -23.14
N ARG A 237 -18.85 13.67 -23.37
CA ARG A 237 -19.40 14.47 -24.48
C ARG A 237 -19.23 15.99 -24.35
N ASP A 238 -18.59 16.48 -23.29
CA ASP A 238 -18.40 17.92 -23.09
C ASP A 238 -17.59 18.55 -24.24
N THR A 239 -18.16 19.54 -24.90
CA THR A 239 -17.57 20.35 -25.98
C THR A 239 -17.22 21.76 -25.53
N GLY A 240 -17.45 22.11 -24.26
CA GLY A 240 -17.36 23.47 -23.71
C GLY A 240 -18.62 24.28 -24.00
N GLY A 241 -18.60 25.56 -23.61
CA GLY A 241 -19.67 26.50 -23.95
C GLY A 241 -19.39 27.24 -25.26
N LYS A 242 -20.43 27.82 -25.87
CA LYS A 242 -20.29 28.49 -27.19
C LYS A 242 -19.39 29.73 -27.14
N ASN A 243 -19.63 30.62 -26.18
CA ASN A 243 -18.89 31.88 -26.01
C ASN A 243 -18.08 31.85 -24.71
N ILE A 244 -18.79 31.60 -23.60
CA ILE A 244 -18.22 31.45 -22.26
C ILE A 244 -17.73 30.00 -22.12
N LEU A 245 -16.55 29.80 -21.54
CA LEU A 245 -15.97 28.45 -21.33
C LEU A 245 -15.72 27.66 -22.64
N SER A 246 -15.39 28.33 -23.75
CA SER A 246 -15.19 27.67 -25.06
C SER A 246 -14.05 26.65 -25.12
N GLN A 247 -13.01 26.82 -24.30
CA GLN A 247 -11.94 25.83 -24.12
C GLN A 247 -11.98 25.17 -22.73
N ASN A 248 -13.00 25.48 -21.94
CA ASN A 248 -13.14 24.98 -20.59
C ASN A 248 -14.23 23.92 -20.50
N TRP A 249 -14.21 23.15 -19.41
CA TRP A 249 -15.28 22.20 -19.10
C TRP A 249 -16.59 22.95 -18.81
N ALA A 250 -17.69 22.52 -19.43
CA ALA A 250 -19.04 22.97 -19.10
C ALA A 250 -19.75 22.03 -18.10
N THR A 251 -19.11 20.93 -17.72
CA THR A 251 -19.68 19.87 -16.86
C THR A 251 -18.83 19.50 -15.64
N TYR A 252 -17.74 20.23 -15.38
CA TYR A 252 -16.83 19.95 -14.26
C TYR A 252 -17.49 20.21 -12.90
N LEU A 253 -17.50 19.18 -12.05
CA LEU A 253 -17.90 19.26 -10.65
C LEU A 253 -16.94 18.46 -9.78
N LYS A 254 -16.76 18.88 -8.51
CA LYS A 254 -16.00 18.15 -7.49
C LYS A 254 -16.74 18.07 -6.16
N ALA A 255 -16.51 17.00 -5.39
CA ALA A 255 -17.06 16.78 -4.07
C ALA A 255 -15.98 16.30 -3.09
N ARG A 256 -16.16 16.55 -1.80
CA ARG A 256 -15.25 16.07 -0.75
C ARG A 256 -15.44 14.57 -0.52
N LEU A 257 -14.36 13.81 -0.44
CA LEU A 257 -14.38 12.42 0.05
C LEU A 257 -14.24 12.42 1.57
N ASN A 258 -15.11 11.69 2.25
CA ASN A 258 -15.09 11.55 3.71
C ASN A 258 -14.59 10.16 4.11
N CYS A 259 -13.36 10.08 4.63
CA CYS A 259 -12.82 8.90 5.30
C CYS A 259 -12.56 9.26 6.77
N SER A 260 -13.35 8.72 7.69
CA SER A 260 -13.31 9.13 9.10
C SER A 260 -13.73 8.02 10.04
N ILE A 261 -13.16 7.99 11.25
CA ILE A 261 -13.66 7.14 12.34
C ILE A 261 -14.95 7.77 12.88
N PRO A 262 -16.05 7.00 13.04
CA PRO A 262 -17.31 7.53 13.54
C PRO A 262 -17.20 7.98 15.01
N GLY A 263 -18.05 8.93 15.39
CA GLY A 263 -18.13 9.50 16.73
C GLY A 263 -18.88 10.83 16.70
N GLU A 264 -19.20 11.40 17.87
CA GLU A 264 -19.78 12.74 17.97
C GLU A 264 -18.89 13.79 17.27
N PHE A 265 -17.57 13.61 17.39
CA PHE A 265 -16.55 14.34 16.65
C PHE A 265 -15.75 13.36 15.78
N PRO A 266 -16.11 13.22 14.49
CA PRO A 266 -15.43 12.27 13.60
C PRO A 266 -13.94 12.60 13.45
N PHE A 267 -13.09 11.57 13.47
CA PHE A 267 -11.65 11.73 13.22
C PHE A 267 -11.36 11.51 11.74
N TYR A 268 -10.98 12.57 11.02
CA TYR A 268 -10.83 12.54 9.56
C TYR A 268 -9.40 12.21 9.09
N PHE A 269 -9.29 11.31 8.13
CA PHE A 269 -8.10 11.09 7.31
C PHE A 269 -8.27 11.88 6.01
N ASN A 270 -7.80 13.12 6.00
CA ASN A 270 -8.16 14.08 4.97
C ASN A 270 -7.37 13.96 3.66
N GLU A 271 -6.23 13.27 3.65
CA GLU A 271 -5.28 13.27 2.52
C GLU A 271 -5.23 11.92 1.80
N ILE A 272 -5.92 11.79 0.67
CA ILE A 272 -5.88 10.59 -0.18
C ILE A 272 -4.49 10.42 -0.81
N GLN A 273 -3.94 9.21 -0.75
CA GLN A 273 -2.63 8.86 -1.29
C GLN A 273 -2.73 7.98 -2.54
N SER A 274 -3.71 7.07 -2.57
CA SER A 274 -3.98 6.18 -3.70
C SER A 274 -5.46 5.86 -3.78
N ILE A 275 -5.93 5.55 -4.99
CA ILE A 275 -7.27 5.03 -5.25
C ILE A 275 -7.13 3.84 -6.21
N TYR A 276 -7.92 2.79 -5.96
CA TYR A 276 -7.93 1.56 -6.74
C TYR A 276 -9.36 1.18 -7.09
N LYS A 277 -9.54 0.66 -8.30
CA LYS A 277 -10.79 0.09 -8.80
C LYS A 277 -10.48 -1.32 -9.27
N VAL A 278 -11.20 -2.31 -8.76
CA VAL A 278 -11.00 -3.70 -9.17
C VAL A 278 -11.39 -3.84 -10.64
N PRO A 279 -10.55 -4.45 -11.50
CA PRO A 279 -10.89 -4.65 -12.91
C PRO A 279 -12.23 -5.38 -13.08
N GLY A 280 -13.14 -4.79 -13.87
CA GLY A 280 -14.49 -5.33 -14.09
C GLY A 280 -15.54 -4.90 -13.06
N ASP A 281 -15.16 -4.18 -12.01
CA ASP A 281 -16.06 -3.60 -11.02
C ASP A 281 -16.04 -2.07 -11.14
N ASP A 282 -17.08 -1.51 -11.75
CA ASP A 282 -17.25 -0.06 -11.92
C ASP A 282 -18.08 0.59 -10.79
N THR A 283 -18.42 -0.17 -9.74
CA THR A 283 -19.30 0.33 -8.66
C THR A 283 -18.56 0.69 -7.38
N HIS A 284 -17.35 0.16 -7.15
CA HIS A 284 -16.58 0.42 -5.94
C HIS A 284 -15.20 1.04 -6.20
N PHE A 285 -14.82 1.97 -5.33
CA PHE A 285 -13.48 2.53 -5.27
C PHE A 285 -12.88 2.35 -3.88
N TYR A 286 -11.60 1.97 -3.83
CA TYR A 286 -10.87 1.71 -2.59
C TYR A 286 -9.70 2.68 -2.48
N GLY A 287 -9.60 3.45 -1.40
CA GLY A 287 -8.58 4.48 -1.25
C GLY A 287 -7.82 4.40 0.06
N THR A 288 -6.53 4.76 0.03
CA THR A 288 -5.72 5.02 1.22
C THR A 288 -5.72 6.50 1.53
N PHE A 289 -5.91 6.84 2.80
CA PHE A 289 -5.96 8.20 3.30
C PHE A 289 -5.01 8.34 4.48
N THR A 290 -4.40 9.52 4.62
CA THR A 290 -3.53 9.85 5.75
C THR A 290 -4.07 11.06 6.49
N THR A 291 -3.65 11.21 7.74
CA THR A 291 -3.65 12.51 8.42
C THR A 291 -2.58 13.42 7.81
N SER A 292 -2.58 14.69 8.23
CA SER A 292 -1.47 15.60 7.93
C SER A 292 -0.18 15.07 8.55
N THR A 293 0.94 15.19 7.84
CA THR A 293 2.26 14.74 8.30
C THR A 293 2.73 15.49 9.56
N ASN A 294 2.17 16.67 9.82
CA ASN A 294 2.52 17.48 10.98
C ASN A 294 1.57 17.15 12.13
N GLY A 295 1.98 16.24 13.01
CA GLY A 295 1.24 15.89 14.22
C GLY A 295 1.03 14.38 14.38
N LEU A 296 -0.21 13.97 14.65
CA LEU A 296 -0.58 12.57 14.82
C LEU A 296 -0.60 11.86 13.47
N MET A 297 0.45 11.08 13.20
CA MET A 297 0.56 10.29 11.98
C MET A 297 -0.38 9.09 12.04
N GLY A 298 -1.15 8.91 10.98
CA GLY A 298 -2.03 7.75 10.85
C GLY A 298 -2.58 7.63 9.44
N SER A 299 -2.93 6.40 9.09
CA SER A 299 -3.54 6.08 7.81
C SER A 299 -4.81 5.27 7.98
N ALA A 300 -5.67 5.35 6.98
CA ALA A 300 -6.87 4.55 6.85
C ALA A 300 -7.08 4.05 5.42
N ILE A 301 -7.84 2.95 5.30
CA ILE A 301 -8.38 2.43 4.05
C ILE A 301 -9.90 2.64 4.11
N CYS A 302 -10.46 3.31 3.11
CA CYS A 302 -11.89 3.53 2.97
C CYS A 302 -12.37 3.07 1.59
N SER A 303 -13.61 2.57 1.51
CA SER A 303 -14.28 2.25 0.25
C SER A 303 -15.44 3.20 -0.02
N PHE A 304 -15.72 3.46 -1.29
CA PHE A 304 -16.77 4.36 -1.75
C PHE A 304 -17.57 3.71 -2.87
N HIS A 305 -18.89 3.66 -2.70
CA HIS A 305 -19.80 3.21 -3.75
C HIS A 305 -20.09 4.34 -4.75
N ILE A 306 -20.20 3.99 -6.04
CA ILE A 306 -20.50 4.94 -7.12
C ILE A 306 -21.82 5.68 -6.87
N ASP A 307 -22.83 5.03 -6.28
CA ASP A 307 -24.12 5.68 -6.01
C ASP A 307 -24.00 6.83 -5.00
N ALA A 308 -23.16 6.68 -3.96
CA ALA A 308 -22.90 7.77 -3.01
C ALA A 308 -22.20 8.95 -3.69
N ILE A 309 -21.28 8.66 -4.63
CA ILE A 309 -20.63 9.69 -5.46
C ILE A 309 -21.67 10.41 -6.33
N GLN A 310 -22.54 9.66 -7.02
CA GLN A 310 -23.60 10.23 -7.87
C GLN A 310 -24.60 11.04 -7.06
N GLU A 311 -24.97 10.60 -5.86
CA GLU A 311 -25.86 11.32 -4.96
C GLU A 311 -25.28 12.67 -4.56
N ALA A 312 -23.99 12.73 -4.18
CA ALA A 312 -23.34 14.00 -3.87
C ALA A 312 -23.38 14.99 -5.05
N PHE A 313 -23.19 14.50 -6.28
CA PHE A 313 -23.29 15.33 -7.48
C PHE A 313 -24.73 15.72 -7.88
N ARG A 314 -25.75 14.99 -7.42
CA ARG A 314 -27.17 15.37 -7.51
C ARG A 314 -27.62 16.28 -6.36
N GLY A 315 -26.84 16.36 -5.29
CA GLY A 315 -27.09 17.17 -4.10
C GLY A 315 -26.98 18.68 -4.30
N LYS A 316 -26.83 19.43 -3.20
CA LYS A 316 -26.73 20.89 -3.25
C LYS A 316 -25.33 21.34 -3.67
N PHE A 317 -25.25 22.46 -4.38
CA PHE A 317 -23.98 23.13 -4.65
C PHE A 317 -23.53 23.93 -3.43
N LYS A 318 -22.22 24.17 -3.30
CA LYS A 318 -21.64 25.03 -2.27
C LYS A 318 -21.28 26.39 -2.87
N GLU A 319 -21.75 27.45 -2.24
CA GLU A 319 -21.53 28.84 -2.67
C GLU A 319 -20.72 29.62 -1.64
N GLN A 320 -19.85 30.49 -2.16
CA GLN A 320 -19.27 31.60 -1.41
C GLN A 320 -19.64 32.89 -2.13
N ALA A 321 -20.64 33.61 -1.62
CA ALA A 321 -21.24 34.78 -2.29
C ALA A 321 -20.23 35.93 -2.49
N THR A 322 -19.39 36.17 -1.49
CA THR A 322 -18.26 37.12 -1.56
C THR A 322 -17.02 36.49 -0.93
N SER A 323 -15.83 37.07 -1.13
CA SER A 323 -14.59 36.52 -0.55
C SER A 323 -14.58 36.46 0.98
N SER A 324 -15.40 37.27 1.66
CA SER A 324 -15.55 37.28 3.12
C SER A 324 -16.78 36.52 3.62
N SER A 325 -17.66 36.04 2.73
CA SER A 325 -18.84 35.27 3.11
C SER A 325 -18.47 33.86 3.56
N ALA A 326 -19.31 33.28 4.43
CA ALA A 326 -19.27 31.86 4.74
C ALA A 326 -19.64 31.01 3.52
N TRP A 327 -19.16 29.77 3.50
CA TRP A 327 -19.55 28.79 2.49
C TRP A 327 -20.86 28.14 2.88
N LEU A 328 -21.90 28.30 2.05
CA LEU A 328 -23.27 27.87 2.35
C LEU A 328 -23.86 27.04 1.21
N PRO A 329 -24.84 26.16 1.50
CA PRO A 329 -25.53 25.40 0.47
C PRO A 329 -26.45 26.30 -0.38
N VAL A 330 -26.42 26.09 -1.69
CA VAL A 330 -27.34 26.74 -2.64
C VAL A 330 -28.72 26.07 -2.57
N LEU A 331 -29.77 26.89 -2.48
CA LEU A 331 -31.16 26.41 -2.53
C LEU A 331 -31.51 25.92 -3.94
N SER A 332 -32.27 24.82 -4.04
CA SER A 332 -32.59 24.18 -5.32
C SER A 332 -33.29 25.11 -6.32
N ASN A 333 -34.10 26.06 -5.85
CA ASN A 333 -34.80 27.04 -6.71
C ASN A 333 -33.87 28.11 -7.33
N LYS A 334 -32.62 28.21 -6.87
CA LYS A 334 -31.60 29.10 -7.46
C LYS A 334 -30.70 28.38 -8.47
N VAL A 335 -30.84 27.07 -8.61
CA VAL A 335 -30.08 26.27 -9.58
C VAL A 335 -30.78 26.40 -10.95
N PRO A 336 -30.07 26.80 -12.02
CA PRO A 336 -30.66 26.93 -13.34
C PRO A 336 -30.93 25.56 -13.99
N GLU A 337 -31.78 25.55 -15.02
CA GLU A 337 -32.06 24.36 -15.84
C GLU A 337 -31.53 24.52 -17.28
N PRO A 338 -31.01 23.45 -17.92
CA PRO A 338 -30.75 22.12 -17.36
C PRO A 338 -29.73 22.16 -16.21
N ARG A 339 -29.90 21.26 -15.23
CA ARG A 339 -29.02 21.21 -14.06
C ARG A 339 -27.52 21.23 -14.45
N PRO A 340 -26.74 22.20 -13.92
CA PRO A 340 -25.29 22.27 -14.12
C PRO A 340 -24.56 20.95 -13.82
N GLY A 341 -23.68 20.53 -14.73
CA GLY A 341 -22.89 19.30 -14.58
C GLY A 341 -23.61 18.00 -14.98
N GLN A 342 -24.82 18.08 -15.55
CA GLN A 342 -25.48 16.97 -16.22
C GLN A 342 -24.99 16.82 -17.67
N CYS A 343 -24.83 15.58 -18.13
CA CYS A 343 -24.42 15.33 -19.52
C CYS A 343 -25.57 15.61 -20.48
N VAL A 344 -25.33 16.52 -21.42
CA VAL A 344 -26.21 16.81 -22.56
C VAL A 344 -25.53 16.38 -23.86
N ASN A 345 -26.27 16.36 -24.97
CA ASN A 345 -25.71 15.97 -26.27
C ASN A 345 -24.68 16.97 -26.78
N ASP A 346 -24.92 18.27 -26.59
CA ASP A 346 -24.00 19.34 -26.99
C ASP A 346 -24.02 20.47 -25.97
N THR A 347 -22.90 20.68 -25.28
CA THR A 347 -22.78 21.69 -24.23
C THR A 347 -22.71 23.11 -24.78
N GLU A 348 -22.45 23.31 -26.07
CA GLU A 348 -22.48 24.63 -26.70
C GLU A 348 -23.90 25.22 -26.76
N THR A 349 -24.92 24.37 -26.66
CA THR A 349 -26.34 24.77 -26.63
C THR A 349 -26.84 25.18 -25.24
N LEU A 350 -26.02 25.00 -24.19
CA LEU A 350 -26.42 25.34 -22.83
C LEU A 350 -26.63 26.85 -22.66
N PRO A 351 -27.65 27.28 -21.89
CA PRO A 351 -27.85 28.69 -21.58
C PRO A 351 -26.65 29.28 -20.83
N ASP A 352 -26.34 30.56 -21.09
CA ASP A 352 -25.27 31.28 -20.38
C ASP A 352 -25.49 31.32 -18.86
N THR A 353 -26.74 31.24 -18.39
CA THR A 353 -27.06 31.15 -16.96
C THR A 353 -26.51 29.86 -16.32
N VAL A 354 -26.59 28.72 -17.03
CA VAL A 354 -26.03 27.43 -16.59
C VAL A 354 -24.51 27.48 -16.61
N LEU A 355 -23.91 28.02 -17.68
CA LEU A 355 -22.45 28.13 -17.83
C LEU A 355 -21.84 29.07 -16.79
N ASN A 356 -22.48 30.20 -16.50
CA ASN A 356 -22.04 31.13 -15.46
C ASN A 356 -22.19 30.51 -14.06
N PHE A 357 -23.26 29.75 -13.82
CA PHE A 357 -23.46 29.07 -12.54
C PHE A 357 -22.37 28.03 -12.28
N ILE A 358 -22.12 27.10 -13.22
CA ILE A 358 -21.12 26.05 -13.00
C ILE A 358 -19.71 26.61 -12.86
N ARG A 359 -19.42 27.73 -13.54
CA ARG A 359 -18.14 28.43 -13.43
C ARG A 359 -17.83 28.88 -12.01
N SER A 360 -18.83 29.37 -11.28
CA SER A 360 -18.66 29.87 -9.91
C SER A 360 -18.97 28.84 -8.82
N HIS A 361 -19.63 27.72 -9.18
CA HIS A 361 -20.08 26.66 -8.26
C HIS A 361 -19.56 25.26 -8.63
N PRO A 362 -18.24 25.04 -8.77
CA PRO A 362 -17.72 23.71 -9.09
C PRO A 362 -17.78 22.71 -7.91
N LEU A 363 -17.96 23.19 -6.67
CA LEU A 363 -17.91 22.38 -5.45
C LEU A 363 -19.31 21.99 -4.97
N MET A 364 -19.52 20.70 -4.70
CA MET A 364 -20.72 20.17 -4.06
C MET A 364 -20.68 20.41 -2.55
N ASP A 365 -21.84 20.64 -1.93
CA ASP A 365 -21.93 20.89 -0.48
C ASP A 365 -21.75 19.61 0.34
N SER A 366 -22.40 18.52 -0.08
CA SER A 366 -22.34 17.23 0.58
C SER A 366 -20.98 16.55 0.37
N ALA A 367 -20.41 16.03 1.46
CA ALA A 367 -19.29 15.11 1.39
C ALA A 367 -19.79 13.69 1.06
N ILE A 368 -18.98 12.92 0.36
CA ILE A 368 -19.26 11.53 0.00
C ILE A 368 -18.79 10.65 1.16
N SER A 369 -19.74 10.04 1.86
CA SER A 369 -19.47 9.09 2.93
C SER A 369 -18.83 7.81 2.38
N HIS A 370 -17.87 7.27 3.12
CA HIS A 370 -17.36 5.92 2.92
C HIS A 370 -18.41 4.88 3.32
N GLU A 371 -18.28 3.67 2.81
CA GLU A 371 -19.20 2.57 3.11
C GLU A 371 -19.05 2.09 4.56
N ASN A 372 -20.10 1.47 5.09
CA ASN A 372 -20.14 0.81 6.41
C ASN A 372 -19.89 1.74 7.62
N GLU A 373 -19.99 3.06 7.46
CA GLU A 373 -19.89 4.08 8.52
C GLU A 373 -18.55 4.15 9.28
N LYS A 374 -17.60 3.27 8.95
CA LYS A 374 -16.24 3.22 9.51
C LYS A 374 -15.22 2.87 8.43
N PRO A 375 -13.95 3.29 8.57
CA PRO A 375 -12.89 2.85 7.66
C PRO A 375 -12.73 1.33 7.69
N VAL A 376 -12.42 0.74 6.55
CA VAL A 376 -12.10 -0.69 6.45
C VAL A 376 -10.93 -1.04 7.34
N PHE A 377 -9.93 -0.19 7.44
CA PHE A 377 -8.78 -0.39 8.33
C PHE A 377 -8.16 0.95 8.66
N TYR A 378 -7.60 1.11 9.86
CA TYR A 378 -6.79 2.26 10.21
C TYR A 378 -5.66 1.86 11.17
N LYS A 379 -4.52 2.55 11.07
CA LYS A 379 -3.35 2.31 11.93
C LYS A 379 -2.63 3.62 12.21
N ARG A 380 -2.25 3.82 13.48
CA ARG A 380 -1.39 4.94 13.92
C ARG A 380 0.05 4.70 13.49
N ASP A 381 0.81 5.78 13.33
CA ASP A 381 2.26 5.75 13.07
C ASP A 381 2.66 4.97 11.82
N VAL A 382 1.76 4.84 10.86
CA VAL A 382 1.98 4.22 9.55
C VAL A 382 1.43 5.16 8.48
N MET A 383 2.23 5.41 7.44
CA MET A 383 1.85 6.19 6.26
C MET A 383 1.67 5.25 5.06
N LEU A 384 0.42 4.94 4.74
CA LEU A 384 0.07 4.13 3.57
C LEU A 384 0.19 4.98 2.29
N THR A 385 0.80 4.43 1.25
CA THR A 385 1.10 5.15 -0.01
C THR A 385 0.28 4.62 -1.17
N ARG A 386 0.28 3.31 -1.40
CA ARG A 386 -0.36 2.63 -2.55
C ARG A 386 -1.29 1.51 -2.09
N LEU A 387 -2.25 1.18 -2.93
CA LEU A 387 -3.26 0.16 -2.63
C LEU A 387 -3.63 -0.63 -3.89
N VAL A 388 -3.74 -1.94 -3.75
CA VAL A 388 -4.46 -2.81 -4.69
C VAL A 388 -5.38 -3.74 -3.92
N VAL A 389 -6.44 -4.21 -4.56
CA VAL A 389 -7.50 -5.00 -3.93
C VAL A 389 -7.80 -6.24 -4.75
N ASP A 390 -7.94 -7.37 -4.08
CA ASP A 390 -8.47 -8.60 -4.65
C ASP A 390 -9.84 -8.93 -4.05
N LYS A 391 -10.71 -9.50 -4.87
CA LYS A 391 -12.02 -10.01 -4.46
C LYS A 391 -12.02 -11.52 -4.65
N LEU A 392 -12.25 -12.24 -3.57
CA LEU A 392 -12.25 -13.69 -3.51
C LEU A 392 -13.65 -14.19 -3.17
N ARG A 393 -14.04 -15.29 -3.81
CA ARG A 393 -15.21 -16.08 -3.45
C ARG A 393 -14.75 -17.49 -3.19
N ILE A 394 -15.11 -18.02 -2.03
CA ILE A 394 -14.69 -19.33 -1.55
C ILE A 394 -15.94 -20.18 -1.30
N ASP A 395 -15.97 -21.37 -1.86
CA ASP A 395 -16.98 -22.37 -1.52
C ASP A 395 -16.57 -23.09 -0.24
N PHE A 396 -17.20 -22.72 0.87
CA PHE A 396 -17.03 -23.35 2.16
C PHE A 396 -18.20 -24.31 2.42
N VAL A 397 -17.99 -25.60 2.13
CA VAL A 397 -18.96 -26.67 2.42
C VAL A 397 -20.35 -26.38 1.80
N GLY A 398 -20.37 -25.85 0.57
CA GLY A 398 -21.59 -25.51 -0.16
C GLY A 398 -22.14 -24.11 0.14
N ILE A 399 -21.43 -23.30 0.93
CA ILE A 399 -21.76 -21.89 1.20
C ILE A 399 -20.70 -21.02 0.54
N ASP A 400 -21.13 -20.14 -0.35
CA ASP A 400 -20.27 -19.13 -0.94
C ASP A 400 -19.97 -18.01 0.06
N LEU A 401 -18.69 -17.84 0.41
CA LEU A 401 -18.17 -16.76 1.24
C LEU A 401 -17.37 -15.77 0.40
N ASP A 402 -17.72 -14.49 0.51
CA ASP A 402 -17.04 -13.41 -0.20
C ASP A 402 -16.07 -12.67 0.73
N TYR A 403 -14.82 -12.54 0.27
CA TYR A 403 -13.76 -11.82 0.97
C TYR A 403 -13.16 -10.73 0.08
N THR A 404 -12.91 -9.56 0.66
CA THR A 404 -12.13 -8.50 0.01
C THR A 404 -10.77 -8.38 0.68
N VAL A 405 -9.69 -8.57 -0.08
CA VAL A 405 -8.31 -8.55 0.42
C VAL A 405 -7.60 -7.31 -0.09
N TYR A 406 -7.07 -6.51 0.83
CA TYR A 406 -6.37 -5.27 0.58
C TYR A 406 -4.88 -5.47 0.76
N TYR A 407 -4.09 -5.01 -0.20
CA TYR A 407 -2.63 -4.93 -0.10
C TYR A 407 -2.22 -3.46 -0.12
N ALA A 408 -1.93 -2.90 1.06
CA ALA A 408 -1.60 -1.49 1.22
C ALA A 408 -0.10 -1.30 1.47
N GLY A 409 0.60 -0.69 0.52
CA GLY A 409 2.01 -0.33 0.65
C GLY A 409 2.22 0.90 1.53
N SER A 410 3.38 1.00 2.18
CA SER A 410 3.74 2.11 3.06
C SER A 410 5.03 2.83 2.65
N SER A 411 5.24 3.99 3.27
CA SER A 411 6.41 4.84 3.03
C SER A 411 7.74 4.25 3.50
N ASP A 412 7.72 3.19 4.31
CA ASP A 412 8.89 2.50 4.85
C ASP A 412 9.15 1.14 4.16
N GLY A 413 8.41 0.83 3.09
CA GLY A 413 8.68 -0.35 2.26
C GLY A 413 7.91 -1.62 2.64
N ARG A 414 6.90 -1.49 3.51
CA ARG A 414 6.08 -2.62 3.97
C ARG A 414 4.74 -2.69 3.24
N VAL A 415 4.19 -3.91 3.10
CA VAL A 415 2.84 -4.14 2.57
C VAL A 415 1.97 -4.73 3.68
N HIS A 416 0.88 -4.04 4.02
CA HIS A 416 -0.11 -4.46 4.99
C HIS A 416 -1.22 -5.24 4.26
N LYS A 417 -1.38 -6.52 4.59
CA LYS A 417 -2.44 -7.39 4.06
C LYS A 417 -3.62 -7.38 5.02
N VAL A 418 -4.74 -6.81 4.59
CA VAL A 418 -5.99 -6.73 5.37
C VAL A 418 -7.06 -7.52 4.65
N VAL A 419 -7.87 -8.29 5.38
CA VAL A 419 -9.08 -8.93 4.83
C VAL A 419 -10.32 -8.28 5.43
N GLN A 420 -11.36 -8.16 4.62
CA GLN A 420 -12.69 -7.72 4.99
C GLN A 420 -13.71 -8.79 4.60
N TRP A 421 -14.71 -8.99 5.46
CA TRP A 421 -15.87 -9.85 5.21
C TRP A 421 -17.13 -9.22 5.81
N ILE A 422 -18.28 -9.81 5.51
CA ILE A 422 -19.55 -9.51 6.16
C ILE A 422 -19.84 -10.64 7.14
N ASP A 423 -20.09 -10.31 8.40
CA ASP A 423 -20.41 -11.29 9.43
C ASP A 423 -21.89 -11.75 9.39
N SER A 424 -22.26 -12.66 10.29
CA SER A 424 -23.62 -13.19 10.37
C SER A 424 -24.69 -12.15 10.68
N ASN A 425 -24.30 -10.99 11.24
CA ASN A 425 -25.21 -9.90 11.56
C ASN A 425 -25.36 -8.91 10.39
N GLY A 426 -24.65 -9.14 9.28
CA GLY A 426 -24.60 -8.23 8.15
C GLY A 426 -23.65 -7.06 8.37
N GLU A 427 -22.82 -7.07 9.42
CA GLU A 427 -21.86 -6.01 9.68
C GLU A 427 -20.54 -6.28 8.96
N SER A 428 -19.92 -5.21 8.47
CA SER A 428 -18.60 -5.31 7.87
C SER A 428 -17.52 -5.40 8.96
N GLN A 429 -16.72 -6.46 8.88
CA GLN A 429 -15.57 -6.70 9.74
C GLN A 429 -14.30 -6.78 8.91
N SER A 430 -13.17 -6.48 9.56
CA SER A 430 -11.86 -6.55 8.93
C SER A 430 -10.77 -6.84 9.94
N ILE A 431 -9.66 -7.43 9.46
CA ILE A 431 -8.50 -7.72 10.28
C ILE A 431 -7.21 -7.58 9.47
N LEU A 432 -6.15 -7.10 10.12
CA LEU A 432 -4.80 -7.12 9.59
C LEU A 432 -4.24 -8.55 9.70
N LEU A 433 -4.10 -9.23 8.55
CA LEU A 433 -3.64 -10.61 8.47
C LEU A 433 -2.12 -10.74 8.52
N ASP A 434 -1.42 -9.87 7.79
CA ASP A 434 0.04 -9.94 7.69
C ASP A 434 0.67 -8.61 7.30
N VAL A 435 1.97 -8.49 7.56
CA VAL A 435 2.81 -7.37 7.12
C VAL A 435 4.04 -7.95 6.43
N PHE A 436 4.22 -7.62 5.14
CA PHE A 436 5.37 -8.04 4.36
C PHE A 436 6.42 -6.92 4.35
N ASP A 437 7.65 -7.26 4.65
CA ASP A 437 8.79 -6.36 4.46
C ASP A 437 9.34 -6.56 3.03
N VAL A 438 8.99 -5.65 2.11
CA VAL A 438 9.15 -5.85 0.66
C VAL A 438 10.33 -5.08 0.10
N THR A 439 10.42 -3.79 0.44
CA THR A 439 11.52 -2.90 0.05
C THR A 439 12.03 -2.13 1.28
N PRO A 440 12.72 -2.80 2.22
CA PRO A 440 13.05 -2.21 3.53
C PRO A 440 13.75 -0.86 3.40
N GLY A 441 13.19 0.19 4.00
CA GLY A 441 13.74 1.55 3.98
C GLY A 441 13.52 2.32 2.66
N GLU A 442 12.86 1.72 1.67
CA GLU A 442 12.50 2.37 0.40
C GLU A 442 10.96 2.49 0.30
N PRO A 443 10.40 3.71 0.12
CA PRO A 443 8.96 3.89 -0.02
C PRO A 443 8.37 3.11 -1.19
N ILE A 444 7.19 2.53 -1.00
CA ILE A 444 6.45 1.89 -2.10
C ILE A 444 5.85 2.97 -2.99
N GLN A 445 6.28 2.99 -4.26
CA GLN A 445 5.96 4.01 -5.25
C GLN A 445 4.84 3.62 -6.21
N ALA A 446 4.69 2.34 -6.51
CA ALA A 446 3.61 1.80 -7.35
C ALA A 446 3.31 0.35 -6.99
N MET A 447 2.06 -0.07 -7.20
CA MET A 447 1.62 -1.45 -6.96
C MET A 447 0.63 -1.88 -8.05
N GLU A 448 0.70 -3.15 -8.45
CA GLU A 448 -0.27 -3.80 -9.35
C GLU A 448 -0.52 -5.24 -8.91
N ILE A 449 -1.67 -5.80 -9.32
CA ILE A 449 -2.06 -7.17 -8.95
C ILE A 449 -2.54 -7.96 -10.18
N SER A 450 -2.02 -9.19 -10.33
CA SER A 450 -2.47 -10.14 -11.34
C SER A 450 -3.27 -11.26 -10.67
N LYS A 451 -4.56 -11.38 -11.02
CA LYS A 451 -5.38 -12.53 -10.62
C LYS A 451 -4.95 -13.82 -11.32
N GLU A 452 -4.56 -13.71 -12.60
CA GLU A 452 -4.15 -14.85 -13.43
C GLU A 452 -2.88 -15.52 -12.90
N HIS A 453 -1.84 -14.71 -12.64
CA HIS A 453 -0.58 -15.21 -12.08
C HIS A 453 -0.59 -15.31 -10.56
N LYS A 454 -1.70 -14.95 -9.91
CA LYS A 454 -1.84 -14.85 -8.45
C LYS A 454 -0.63 -14.16 -7.82
N ALA A 455 -0.27 -12.99 -8.31
CA ALA A 455 0.93 -12.26 -7.92
C ALA A 455 0.69 -10.77 -7.71
N LEU A 456 1.37 -10.22 -6.71
CA LEU A 456 1.46 -8.80 -6.38
C LEU A 456 2.78 -8.24 -6.93
N TYR A 457 2.74 -7.11 -7.62
CA TYR A 457 3.92 -6.38 -8.10
C TYR A 457 4.06 -5.09 -7.31
N VAL A 458 5.22 -4.87 -6.70
CA VAL A 458 5.51 -3.74 -5.81
C VAL A 458 6.78 -3.06 -6.29
N ALA A 459 6.72 -1.77 -6.58
CA ALA A 459 7.84 -1.01 -7.09
C ALA A 459 8.30 0.06 -6.09
N SER A 460 9.62 0.19 -5.94
CA SER A 460 10.30 1.30 -5.28
C SER A 460 11.10 2.10 -6.30
N ASP A 461 11.89 3.07 -5.84
CA ASP A 461 12.80 3.79 -6.73
C ASP A 461 13.99 2.94 -7.23
N HIS A 462 14.29 1.79 -6.61
CA HIS A 462 15.44 0.94 -6.93
C HIS A 462 15.10 -0.41 -7.56
N ARG A 463 13.91 -0.95 -7.28
CA ARG A 463 13.58 -2.33 -7.68
C ARG A 463 12.09 -2.55 -7.80
N ILE A 464 11.75 -3.68 -8.42
CA ILE A 464 10.39 -4.22 -8.49
C ILE A 464 10.43 -5.61 -7.89
N LYS A 465 9.50 -5.88 -6.97
CA LYS A 465 9.29 -7.18 -6.34
C LYS A 465 8.00 -7.78 -6.88
N GLN A 466 8.04 -9.05 -7.25
CA GLN A 466 6.87 -9.86 -7.53
C GLN A 466 6.71 -10.85 -6.39
N ILE A 467 5.54 -10.86 -5.74
CA ILE A 467 5.24 -11.67 -4.56
C ILE A 467 4.01 -12.52 -4.88
N ASP A 468 4.10 -13.83 -4.68
CA ASP A 468 2.94 -14.71 -4.84
C ASP A 468 1.86 -14.35 -3.79
N LEU A 469 0.58 -14.30 -4.18
CA LEU A 469 -0.53 -14.03 -3.26
C LEU A 469 -0.79 -15.21 -2.32
N VAL A 470 -0.53 -16.43 -2.80
CA VAL A 470 -0.79 -17.69 -2.10
C VAL A 470 0.53 -18.26 -1.56
N MET A 471 0.94 -17.81 -0.38
CA MET A 471 2.18 -18.25 0.28
C MET A 471 1.97 -19.29 1.39
N CYS A 472 0.82 -19.98 1.40
CA CYS A 472 0.33 -20.80 2.50
C CYS A 472 1.40 -21.70 3.16
N THR A 473 1.98 -22.62 2.39
CA THR A 473 2.93 -23.64 2.90
C THR A 473 4.24 -23.05 3.43
N ARG A 474 4.66 -21.89 2.92
CA ARG A 474 5.95 -21.28 3.28
C ARG A 474 5.81 -20.19 4.35
N ARG A 475 4.69 -19.46 4.35
CA ARG A 475 4.45 -18.33 5.25
C ARG A 475 3.83 -18.76 6.58
N TYR A 476 3.00 -19.81 6.55
CA TYR A 476 2.25 -20.29 7.72
C TYR A 476 2.66 -21.73 8.06
N ASP A 477 3.38 -21.86 9.17
CA ASP A 477 3.88 -23.12 9.72
C ASP A 477 3.01 -23.67 10.87
N ASN A 478 1.90 -22.98 11.16
CA ASN A 478 0.99 -23.31 12.25
C ASN A 478 -0.46 -23.08 11.80
N CYS A 479 -1.36 -23.88 12.37
CA CYS A 479 -2.79 -23.84 12.08
C CYS A 479 -3.38 -22.45 12.30
N LEU A 480 -3.09 -21.82 13.44
CA LEU A 480 -3.73 -20.56 13.84
C LEU A 480 -3.55 -19.46 12.79
N ARG A 481 -2.35 -19.28 12.24
CA ARG A 481 -2.15 -18.30 11.16
C ARG A 481 -2.71 -18.76 9.81
N CYS A 482 -2.66 -20.05 9.54
CA CYS A 482 -3.10 -20.61 8.26
C CYS A 482 -4.61 -20.44 8.04
N VAL A 483 -5.43 -20.72 9.07
CA VAL A 483 -6.89 -20.71 8.96
C VAL A 483 -7.48 -19.32 8.78
N HIS A 484 -6.75 -18.26 9.17
CA HIS A 484 -7.22 -16.88 9.04
C HIS A 484 -6.94 -16.26 7.66
N ASP A 485 -6.06 -16.84 6.84
CA ASP A 485 -5.80 -16.32 5.50
C ASP A 485 -6.80 -16.92 4.50
N PRO A 486 -7.63 -16.11 3.81
CA PRO A 486 -8.63 -16.62 2.87
C PRO A 486 -8.03 -17.42 1.70
N TYR A 487 -6.76 -17.23 1.36
CA TYR A 487 -6.12 -18.02 0.30
C TYR A 487 -5.70 -19.42 0.77
N CYS A 488 -5.76 -19.70 2.07
CA CYS A 488 -5.13 -20.86 2.69
C CYS A 488 -6.10 -21.72 3.49
N GLY A 489 -5.77 -22.99 3.65
CA GLY A 489 -6.44 -23.93 4.53
C GLY A 489 -5.43 -24.84 5.23
N TRP A 490 -5.73 -25.22 6.47
CA TRP A 490 -4.88 -26.11 7.24
C TRP A 490 -5.29 -27.57 7.02
N ASP A 491 -4.32 -28.38 6.59
CA ASP A 491 -4.46 -29.82 6.47
C ASP A 491 -3.98 -30.48 7.76
N LYS A 492 -4.94 -31.03 8.50
CA LYS A 492 -4.69 -31.70 9.79
C LYS A 492 -3.89 -32.99 9.64
N ASP A 493 -4.06 -33.73 8.55
CA ASP A 493 -3.42 -35.03 8.36
C ASP A 493 -1.94 -34.88 8.03
N SER A 494 -1.61 -33.89 7.20
CA SER A 494 -0.21 -33.57 6.90
C SER A 494 0.41 -32.56 7.88
N ASN A 495 -0.39 -31.94 8.74
CA ASN A 495 0.04 -30.88 9.66
C ASN A 495 0.77 -29.73 8.93
N THR A 496 0.22 -29.32 7.77
CA THR A 496 0.78 -28.25 6.94
C THR A 496 -0.30 -27.30 6.44
N CYS A 497 0.10 -26.06 6.19
CA CYS A 497 -0.75 -25.09 5.52
C CYS A 497 -0.66 -25.25 3.99
N LYS A 498 -1.80 -25.21 3.31
CA LYS A 498 -1.91 -25.38 1.85
C LYS A 498 -2.83 -24.31 1.26
N PRO A 499 -2.80 -24.09 -0.08
CA PRO A 499 -3.86 -23.35 -0.75
C PRO A 499 -5.23 -23.94 -0.36
N TYR A 500 -6.23 -23.07 -0.16
CA TYR A 500 -7.55 -23.54 0.28
C TYR A 500 -8.17 -24.50 -0.75
N GLU A 501 -8.66 -25.63 -0.24
CA GLU A 501 -9.44 -26.63 -0.95
C GLU A 501 -10.55 -27.14 0.00
N PRO A 502 -11.73 -27.53 -0.50
CA PRO A 502 -12.80 -28.07 0.34
C PRO A 502 -12.31 -29.24 1.20
N GLY A 503 -12.58 -29.17 2.50
CA GLY A 503 -12.13 -30.15 3.50
C GLY A 503 -10.91 -29.71 4.32
N LEU A 504 -10.20 -28.66 3.91
CA LEU A 504 -9.18 -28.02 4.75
C LEU A 504 -9.84 -27.11 5.80
N LEU A 505 -9.20 -26.99 6.98
CA LEU A 505 -9.68 -26.10 8.03
C LEU A 505 -9.42 -24.63 7.63
N GLN A 506 -10.44 -23.78 7.77
CA GLN A 506 -10.36 -22.33 7.54
C GLN A 506 -11.38 -21.62 8.43
N ASP A 507 -10.99 -20.48 9.01
CA ASP A 507 -11.86 -19.62 9.85
C ASP A 507 -11.34 -18.17 9.81
N VAL A 508 -11.53 -17.50 8.68
CA VAL A 508 -11.14 -16.09 8.49
C VAL A 508 -11.88 -15.17 9.48
N SER A 509 -13.14 -15.51 9.79
CA SER A 509 -14.01 -14.75 10.67
C SER A 509 -13.71 -14.90 12.17
N ASN A 510 -12.82 -15.82 12.55
CA ASN A 510 -12.48 -16.15 13.94
C ASN A 510 -13.72 -16.47 14.80
N THR A 511 -14.62 -17.30 14.25
CA THR A 511 -15.87 -17.71 14.93
C THR A 511 -15.70 -18.97 15.76
N THR A 512 -14.68 -19.77 15.45
CA THR A 512 -14.40 -21.09 16.05
C THR A 512 -13.02 -21.09 16.71
N ALA A 513 -12.95 -20.63 17.96
CA ALA A 513 -11.68 -20.44 18.67
C ALA A 513 -10.85 -21.74 18.87
N ASP A 514 -11.50 -22.91 18.86
CA ASP A 514 -10.90 -24.23 19.06
C ASP A 514 -10.57 -24.98 17.76
N VAL A 515 -10.75 -24.34 16.58
CA VAL A 515 -10.54 -24.96 15.27
C VAL A 515 -9.15 -25.59 15.12
N CYS A 516 -8.14 -25.03 15.78
CA CYS A 516 -6.76 -25.48 15.72
C CYS A 516 -6.31 -26.36 16.88
N ASP A 517 -7.10 -26.54 17.94
CA ASP A 517 -6.68 -27.23 19.17
C ASP A 517 -6.19 -28.65 18.91
N SER A 518 -6.88 -29.36 18.02
CA SER A 518 -6.53 -30.74 17.65
C SER A 518 -5.28 -30.85 16.76
N SER A 519 -4.84 -29.73 16.19
CA SER A 519 -3.62 -29.63 15.37
C SER A 519 -2.38 -29.23 16.20
N VAL A 520 -2.56 -28.85 17.47
CA VAL A 520 -1.44 -28.49 18.35
C VAL A 520 -0.73 -29.74 18.85
N GLY A 521 0.37 -30.10 18.18
CA GLY A 521 1.26 -31.16 18.62
C GLY A 521 1.96 -30.86 19.95
N LYS A 522 2.08 -31.88 20.82
CA LYS A 522 2.81 -31.78 22.10
C LYS A 522 4.31 -32.03 21.88
N ARG A 523 5.12 -30.97 21.96
CA ARG A 523 6.59 -31.04 21.82
C ARG A 523 7.21 -31.61 23.11
N LYS A 524 7.82 -32.80 23.03
CA LYS A 524 8.49 -33.43 24.18
C LYS A 524 9.91 -32.87 24.32
N LEU A 525 10.28 -32.43 25.52
CA LEU A 525 11.61 -31.91 25.83
C LEU A 525 12.17 -32.62 27.07
N VAL A 526 13.42 -33.08 26.98
CA VAL A 526 14.18 -33.60 28.12
C VAL A 526 15.12 -32.51 28.60
N VAL A 527 14.99 -32.08 29.86
CA VAL A 527 15.82 -31.03 30.45
C VAL A 527 16.56 -31.61 31.64
N THR A 528 17.85 -31.35 31.76
CA THR A 528 18.61 -31.86 32.91
C THR A 528 18.35 -31.00 34.14
N TRP A 529 18.40 -31.61 35.32
CA TRP A 529 18.20 -30.92 36.58
C TRP A 529 19.18 -29.73 36.73
N GLY A 530 18.66 -28.57 37.13
CA GLY A 530 19.41 -27.33 37.34
C GLY A 530 19.67 -26.50 36.08
N GLN A 531 19.42 -27.02 34.87
CA GLN A 531 19.53 -26.22 33.65
C GLN A 531 18.36 -25.25 33.47
N SER A 532 18.56 -24.23 32.64
CA SER A 532 17.49 -23.37 32.17
C SER A 532 16.99 -23.83 30.81
N VAL A 533 15.68 -23.72 30.56
CA VAL A 533 15.06 -24.08 29.27
C VAL A 533 14.21 -22.93 28.75
N HIS A 534 14.23 -22.74 27.43
CA HIS A 534 13.40 -21.75 26.73
C HIS A 534 12.31 -22.45 25.91
N LEU A 535 11.06 -22.04 26.12
CA LEU A 535 9.88 -22.51 25.40
C LEU A 535 9.31 -21.34 24.58
N GLY A 536 9.43 -21.41 23.27
CA GLY A 536 8.85 -20.42 22.35
C GLY A 536 7.92 -21.08 21.33
N CYS A 537 6.74 -20.53 21.09
CA CYS A 537 5.90 -21.01 19.99
C CYS A 537 6.44 -20.54 18.63
N PHE A 538 6.93 -19.30 18.59
CA PHE A 538 7.60 -18.70 17.44
C PHE A 538 9.07 -18.46 17.76
N VAL A 539 9.93 -18.53 16.73
CA VAL A 539 11.30 -18.02 16.82
C VAL A 539 11.29 -16.50 16.87
N LYS A 540 10.43 -15.88 16.06
CA LYS A 540 10.12 -14.44 16.06
C LYS A 540 8.61 -14.29 15.92
N MET A 541 7.98 -13.58 16.84
CA MET A 541 6.56 -13.36 16.84
C MET A 541 6.16 -12.51 15.62
N PRO A 542 5.16 -12.92 14.83
CA PRO A 542 4.63 -12.09 13.76
C PRO A 542 4.15 -10.73 14.31
N GLU A 543 4.50 -9.63 13.63
CA GLU A 543 4.18 -8.26 14.07
C GLU A 543 2.68 -8.08 14.37
N VAL A 544 1.82 -8.70 13.57
CA VAL A 544 0.35 -8.64 13.71
C VAL A 544 -0.16 -9.27 15.01
N LEU A 545 0.61 -10.16 15.63
CA LEU A 545 0.24 -10.85 16.88
C LEU A 545 0.91 -10.22 18.11
N ALA A 546 1.88 -9.31 17.94
CA ALA A 546 2.72 -8.80 19.03
C ALA A 546 1.93 -8.08 20.14
N ASN A 547 0.80 -7.48 19.79
CA ASN A 547 -0.07 -6.77 20.74
C ASN A 547 -1.13 -7.67 21.40
N GLN A 548 -1.23 -8.94 21.00
CA GLN A 548 -2.18 -9.87 21.60
C GLN A 548 -1.65 -10.42 22.92
N GLU A 549 -2.55 -10.71 23.84
CA GLU A 549 -2.18 -11.24 25.15
C GLU A 549 -1.75 -12.71 25.03
N VAL A 550 -0.57 -13.01 25.58
CA VAL A 550 -0.01 -14.37 25.66
C VAL A 550 -0.02 -14.84 27.11
N ARG A 551 -0.59 -16.02 27.35
CA ARG A 551 -0.65 -16.64 28.68
C ARG A 551 -0.07 -18.05 28.66
N TRP A 552 0.82 -18.33 29.60
CA TRP A 552 1.38 -19.66 29.80
C TRP A 552 0.70 -20.37 30.97
N TYR A 553 0.34 -21.64 30.77
CA TYR A 553 -0.21 -22.51 31.81
C TYR A 553 0.69 -23.71 32.03
N HIS A 554 0.92 -24.07 33.29
CA HIS A 554 1.63 -25.28 33.66
C HIS A 554 0.66 -26.28 34.29
N TYR A 555 0.74 -27.53 33.84
CA TYR A 555 -0.01 -28.68 34.32
C TYR A 555 0.95 -29.59 35.09
N SER A 556 1.07 -29.32 36.38
CA SER A 556 1.89 -30.11 37.30
C SER A 556 1.05 -31.22 37.93
N LYS A 557 1.70 -32.29 38.40
CA LYS A 557 1.02 -33.37 39.13
C LYS A 557 0.39 -32.89 40.45
N GLU A 558 1.02 -31.91 41.11
CA GLU A 558 0.61 -31.46 42.45
C GLU A 558 -0.48 -30.37 42.41
N LYS A 559 -0.33 -29.37 41.53
CA LYS A 559 -1.20 -28.17 41.50
C LYS A 559 -2.26 -28.22 40.40
N GLY A 560 -2.29 -29.28 39.58
CA GLY A 560 -3.10 -29.31 38.37
C GLY A 560 -2.69 -28.19 37.40
N ARG A 561 -3.67 -27.60 36.71
CA ARG A 561 -3.48 -26.46 35.79
C ARG A 561 -3.41 -25.15 36.58
N TYR A 562 -2.35 -24.38 36.41
CA TYR A 562 -2.27 -23.00 36.91
C TYR A 562 -1.60 -22.09 35.89
N GLN A 563 -1.96 -20.81 35.92
CA GLN A 563 -1.32 -19.78 35.10
C GLN A 563 0.06 -19.43 35.67
N ILE A 564 1.07 -19.36 34.82
CA ILE A 564 2.40 -18.94 35.21
C ILE A 564 2.39 -17.43 35.46
N ALA A 565 2.89 -17.03 36.63
CA ALA A 565 3.06 -15.64 37.01
C ALA A 565 4.55 -15.27 37.00
N TYR A 566 4.87 -14.18 36.31
CA TYR A 566 6.21 -13.61 36.28
C TYR A 566 6.39 -12.71 37.51
N LYS A 567 7.30 -13.07 38.41
CA LYS A 567 7.71 -12.22 39.53
C LYS A 567 8.96 -11.49 39.08
N TYR A 568 9.01 -10.17 39.28
CA TYR A 568 10.18 -9.35 39.00
C TYR A 568 10.68 -8.79 40.35
N GLY A 569 11.83 -9.25 40.85
CA GLY A 569 12.33 -8.84 42.17
C GLY A 569 13.74 -9.34 42.56
N THR A 570 14.18 -9.03 43.78
CA THR A 570 15.55 -9.24 44.30
C THR A 570 15.90 -10.69 44.70
N GLY A 571 15.04 -11.66 44.39
CA GLY A 571 15.30 -13.08 44.54
C GLY A 571 15.00 -13.78 43.22
N GLY A 572 16.02 -14.36 42.59
CA GLY A 572 16.04 -14.76 41.18
C GLY A 572 14.74 -15.35 40.62
N ASP A 573 14.38 -14.88 39.42
CA ASP A 573 13.10 -15.16 38.79
C ASP A 573 13.06 -16.60 38.23
N LYS A 574 12.15 -17.43 38.76
CA LYS A 574 11.94 -18.81 38.30
C LYS A 574 11.44 -18.89 36.86
N PHE A 575 10.57 -17.96 36.48
CA PHE A 575 9.95 -17.87 35.18
C PHE A 575 10.20 -16.47 34.60
N ILE A 576 10.76 -16.40 33.40
CA ILE A 576 11.06 -15.15 32.70
C ILE A 576 10.31 -15.13 31.38
N GLU A 577 9.63 -14.03 31.08
CA GLU A 577 9.00 -13.77 29.78
C GLU A 577 10.03 -13.14 28.83
N THR A 578 10.14 -13.65 27.61
CA THR A 578 10.99 -13.06 26.57
C THR A 578 10.24 -11.97 25.80
N SER A 579 10.97 -11.13 25.05
CA SER A 579 10.37 -10.12 24.15
C SER A 579 9.43 -10.74 23.11
N GLU A 580 9.73 -11.96 22.67
CA GLU A 580 8.93 -12.75 21.71
C GLU A 580 7.84 -13.59 22.39
N LYS A 581 7.50 -13.28 23.65
CA LYS A 581 6.45 -13.95 24.44
C LYS A 581 6.68 -15.44 24.74
N GLY A 582 7.91 -15.90 24.53
CA GLY A 582 8.40 -17.19 25.02
C GLY A 582 8.61 -17.21 26.54
N LEU A 583 8.59 -18.40 27.12
CA LEU A 583 8.80 -18.68 28.53
C LEU A 583 10.19 -19.27 28.77
N VAL A 584 10.99 -18.67 29.65
CA VAL A 584 12.24 -19.25 30.16
C VAL A 584 12.01 -19.75 31.58
N ILE A 585 12.34 -21.01 31.83
CA ILE A 585 12.30 -21.63 33.15
C ILE A 585 13.75 -21.75 33.64
N VAL A 586 14.07 -21.09 34.75
CA VAL A 586 15.42 -21.05 35.32
C VAL A 586 15.59 -22.15 36.36
N GLY A 587 16.72 -22.86 36.34
CA GLY A 587 17.05 -23.86 37.36
C GLY A 587 15.99 -24.96 37.49
N VAL A 588 15.70 -25.65 36.39
CA VAL A 588 14.64 -26.67 36.28
C VAL A 588 14.83 -27.77 37.31
N ASN A 589 13.78 -28.11 38.05
CA ASN A 589 13.73 -29.19 39.03
C ASN A 589 12.54 -30.11 38.76
N GLU A 590 12.37 -31.17 39.56
CA GLU A 590 11.31 -32.16 39.34
C GLU A 590 9.89 -31.59 39.38
N GLN A 591 9.64 -30.50 40.09
CA GLN A 591 8.33 -29.84 40.15
C GLN A 591 7.98 -29.10 38.86
N ASP A 592 8.97 -28.81 38.01
CA ASP A 592 8.80 -28.21 36.68
C ASP A 592 8.57 -29.27 35.58
N ALA A 593 8.52 -30.56 35.95
CA ALA A 593 8.13 -31.60 35.03
C ALA A 593 6.61 -31.54 34.78
N GLY A 594 6.21 -31.62 33.52
CA GLY A 594 4.79 -31.57 33.15
C GLY A 594 4.52 -30.90 31.82
N ARG A 595 3.24 -30.65 31.57
CA ARG A 595 2.76 -30.04 30.33
C ARG A 595 2.70 -28.52 30.49
N TYR A 596 3.20 -27.79 29.50
CA TYR A 596 3.14 -26.35 29.41
C TYR A 596 2.37 -25.95 28.15
N ASP A 597 1.32 -25.14 28.31
CA ASP A 597 0.51 -24.66 27.20
C ASP A 597 0.61 -23.14 27.08
N CYS A 598 0.85 -22.67 25.86
CA CYS A 598 0.84 -21.26 25.51
C CYS A 598 -0.47 -20.93 24.81
N TRP A 599 -1.17 -19.92 25.31
CA TRP A 599 -2.43 -19.42 24.77
C TRP A 599 -2.23 -18.02 24.22
N LEU A 600 -2.77 -17.74 23.04
CA LEU A 600 -2.71 -16.44 22.36
C LEU A 600 -4.14 -16.00 22.04
N GLY A 601 -4.59 -14.87 22.58
CA GLY A 601 -5.93 -14.34 22.27
C GLY A 601 -7.09 -15.29 22.58
N GLY A 602 -6.89 -16.27 23.48
CA GLY A 602 -7.89 -17.28 23.82
C GLY A 602 -7.80 -18.60 23.05
N ALA A 603 -6.91 -18.73 22.06
CA ALA A 603 -6.66 -19.98 21.33
C ALA A 603 -5.35 -20.67 21.80
N LEU A 604 -5.32 -22.00 21.78
CA LEU A 604 -4.11 -22.77 22.11
C LEU A 604 -3.09 -22.62 20.96
N LEU A 605 -1.94 -22.03 21.25
CA LEU A 605 -0.92 -21.74 20.24
C LEU A 605 0.12 -22.87 20.13
N CYS A 606 0.67 -23.31 21.26
CA CYS A 606 1.61 -24.43 21.28
C CYS A 606 1.60 -25.15 22.64
N SER A 607 2.02 -26.42 22.64
CA SER A 607 2.09 -27.26 23.83
C SER A 607 3.45 -27.97 23.94
N TYR A 608 4.03 -27.93 25.13
CA TYR A 608 5.29 -28.58 25.50
C TYR A 608 5.05 -29.60 26.61
N ASN A 609 5.83 -30.67 26.63
CA ASN A 609 5.86 -31.64 27.71
C ASN A 609 7.31 -31.84 28.17
N ILE A 610 7.63 -31.33 29.36
CA ILE A 610 8.97 -31.36 29.93
C ILE A 610 9.12 -32.59 30.82
N THR A 611 10.18 -33.35 30.58
CA THR A 611 10.67 -34.41 31.46
C THR A 611 12.02 -34.02 32.01
N VAL A 612 12.18 -34.11 33.34
CA VAL A 612 13.41 -33.70 34.01
C VAL A 612 14.30 -34.92 34.23
N ASP A 613 15.50 -34.89 33.66
CA ASP A 613 16.51 -35.93 33.84
C ASP A 613 17.38 -35.62 35.06
N ALA A 614 17.16 -36.39 36.14
CA ALA A 614 17.95 -36.35 37.36
C ALA A 614 19.18 -37.27 37.32
N HIS A 615 19.30 -38.19 36.35
CA HIS A 615 20.32 -39.24 36.36
C HIS A 615 21.75 -38.71 36.20
N ARG A 616 21.95 -37.54 35.61
CA ARG A 616 23.28 -36.91 35.52
C ARG A 616 23.76 -36.24 36.82
N CYS A 617 22.92 -36.17 37.86
CA CYS A 617 23.28 -35.62 39.17
C CYS A 617 23.39 -36.70 40.27
N SER A 618 23.32 -37.98 39.92
CA SER A 618 23.57 -39.06 40.89
C SER A 618 25.08 -39.32 41.00
N ALA A 619 25.59 -39.41 42.24
CA ALA A 619 26.99 -39.72 42.49
C ALA A 619 27.33 -41.08 41.84
N PRO A 620 28.39 -41.18 41.01
CA PRO A 620 28.72 -42.43 40.32
C PRO A 620 28.93 -43.57 41.33
N ALA A 621 28.21 -44.67 41.17
CA ALA A 621 28.23 -45.77 42.15
C ALA A 621 29.52 -46.62 42.11
N LYS A 622 30.41 -46.38 41.14
CA LYS A 622 31.64 -47.16 40.91
C LYS A 622 32.85 -46.24 40.73
N SER A 623 33.97 -46.61 41.33
CA SER A 623 35.24 -45.85 41.30
C SER A 623 35.76 -45.53 39.89
N ASN A 624 35.44 -46.36 38.88
CA ASN A 624 35.88 -46.13 37.50
C ASN A 624 35.06 -45.03 36.79
N ASP A 625 33.80 -44.80 37.20
CA ASP A 625 32.96 -43.75 36.63
C ASP A 625 33.38 -42.37 37.16
N TYR A 626 33.90 -42.30 38.39
CA TYR A 626 34.52 -41.08 38.94
C TYR A 626 35.73 -40.61 38.12
N GLN A 627 36.62 -41.52 37.72
CA GLN A 627 37.80 -41.17 36.92
C GLN A 627 37.41 -40.69 35.52
N LYS A 628 36.40 -41.31 34.91
CA LYS A 628 35.91 -40.91 33.60
C LYS A 628 35.21 -39.55 33.64
N ILE A 629 34.33 -39.33 34.62
CA ILE A 629 33.65 -38.04 34.82
C ILE A 629 34.66 -36.94 35.16
N TYR A 630 35.68 -37.21 36.00
CA TYR A 630 36.74 -36.26 36.31
C TYR A 630 37.58 -35.91 35.06
N SER A 631 37.89 -36.91 34.23
CA SER A 631 38.59 -36.70 32.95
C SER A 631 37.75 -35.86 31.98
N ASP A 632 36.46 -36.16 31.84
CA ASP A 632 35.53 -35.40 30.98
C ASP A 632 35.34 -33.97 31.48
N TRP A 633 35.27 -33.76 32.81
CA TRP A 633 35.19 -32.44 33.43
C TRP A 633 36.48 -31.65 33.25
N CYS A 634 37.65 -32.28 33.36
CA CYS A 634 38.93 -31.64 33.03
C CYS A 634 39.00 -31.25 31.55
N HIS A 635 38.48 -32.10 30.66
CA HIS A 635 38.43 -31.80 29.23
C HIS A 635 37.50 -30.64 28.88
N GLU A 636 36.31 -30.57 29.48
CA GLU A 636 35.42 -29.42 29.28
C GLU A 636 35.90 -28.16 29.99
N PHE A 637 36.56 -28.28 31.14
CA PHE A 637 37.16 -27.14 31.81
C PHE A 637 38.31 -26.53 30.99
N GLU A 638 39.10 -27.36 30.32
CA GLU A 638 40.14 -26.88 29.38
C GLU A 638 39.52 -26.26 28.11
N LYS A 639 38.42 -26.82 27.58
CA LYS A 639 37.66 -26.14 26.51
C LYS A 639 37.09 -24.80 26.95
N TYR A 640 36.51 -24.73 28.16
CA TYR A 640 35.99 -23.49 28.73
C TYR A 640 37.10 -22.45 28.91
N LYS A 641 38.26 -22.83 29.43
CA LYS A 641 39.45 -21.96 29.50
C LYS A 641 39.89 -21.48 28.12
N SER A 642 39.88 -22.35 27.11
CA SER A 642 40.24 -22.00 25.74
C SER A 642 39.22 -21.03 25.12
N ALA A 643 37.92 -21.25 25.36
CA ALA A 643 36.85 -20.36 24.94
C ALA A 643 36.93 -18.99 25.64
N MET A 644 37.20 -18.95 26.95
CA MET A 644 37.46 -17.73 27.73
C MET A 644 38.67 -16.97 27.16
N LYS A 645 39.81 -17.62 26.93
CA LYS A 645 40.98 -16.98 26.31
C LYS A 645 40.68 -16.48 24.90
N SER A 646 39.87 -17.21 24.12
CA SER A 646 39.43 -16.75 22.80
C SER A 646 38.50 -15.55 22.89
N TRP A 647 37.64 -15.49 23.90
CA TRP A 647 36.75 -14.36 24.15
C TRP A 647 37.54 -13.14 24.62
N GLU A 648 38.49 -13.29 25.56
CA GLU A 648 39.40 -12.22 26.00
C GLU A 648 40.23 -11.66 24.84
N ARG A 649 40.74 -12.53 23.94
CA ARG A 649 41.44 -12.08 22.72
C ARG A 649 40.53 -11.29 21.79
N LYS A 650 39.28 -11.73 21.59
CA LYS A 650 38.29 -11.00 20.79
C LYS A 650 37.91 -9.67 21.44
N GLN A 651 37.80 -9.62 22.76
CA GLN A 651 37.53 -8.39 23.50
C GLN A 651 38.69 -7.39 23.38
N ALA A 652 39.94 -7.86 23.48
CA ALA A 652 41.13 -7.03 23.28
C ALA A 652 41.24 -6.50 21.84
N GLN A 653 40.86 -7.30 20.83
CA GLN A 653 40.77 -6.86 19.43
C GLN A 653 39.64 -5.83 19.19
N CYS A 654 38.52 -5.94 19.92
CA CYS A 654 37.47 -4.91 19.91
C CYS A 654 37.93 -3.62 20.59
N ALA A 655 38.70 -3.71 21.67
CA ALA A 655 39.25 -2.54 22.37
C ALA A 655 40.34 -1.82 21.56
N SER A 656 41.19 -2.55 20.81
CA SER A 656 42.19 -1.90 19.94
C SER A 656 41.54 -1.17 18.75
N ARG A 657 40.44 -1.70 18.21
CA ARG A 657 39.66 -1.06 17.13
C ARG A 657 38.95 0.23 17.56
N GLN A 658 38.69 0.43 18.85
CA GLN A 658 38.13 1.69 19.36
C GLN A 658 39.19 2.79 19.54
N ASN A 659 40.45 2.43 19.78
CA ASN A 659 41.53 3.41 19.94
C ASN A 659 42.04 3.97 18.59
N ASP A 660 41.97 3.21 17.50
CA ASP A 660 42.35 3.69 16.16
C ASP A 660 41.30 4.64 15.53
N SER A 661 40.07 4.68 16.05
CA SER A 661 39.01 5.57 15.56
C SER A 661 38.96 6.95 16.23
N ASN A 662 39.81 7.23 17.23
CA ASN A 662 39.78 8.50 18.00
C ASN A 662 40.90 9.50 17.66
N GLN A 663 41.66 9.28 16.59
CA GLN A 663 42.58 10.29 16.04
C GLN A 663 42.03 10.89 14.75
N ASN A 664 41.03 11.78 14.86
CA ASN A 664 40.82 12.92 13.96
C ASN A 664 39.62 13.80 14.43
N LEU A 665 39.95 14.90 15.14
CA LEU A 665 39.35 16.26 15.17
C LEU A 665 37.79 16.38 15.28
N HIS A 666 37.15 17.18 16.14
CA HIS A 666 37.50 18.46 16.76
C HIS A 666 36.59 18.75 17.99
N THR A 667 37.09 19.63 18.85
CA THR A 667 36.59 20.23 20.10
C THR A 667 35.15 20.80 20.10
N ASN A 668 34.41 20.61 21.20
CA ASN A 668 33.82 21.72 21.96
C ASN A 668 33.49 21.34 23.41
N GLU A 669 33.92 22.21 24.31
CA GLU A 669 33.86 22.08 25.76
C GLU A 669 32.46 22.30 26.34
N VAL A 670 32.31 21.64 27.48
CA VAL A 670 31.24 21.70 28.46
C VAL A 670 31.28 23.03 29.22
N TYR A 671 30.10 23.60 29.50
CA TYR A 671 29.89 24.30 30.76
C TYR A 671 28.61 23.76 31.42
N GLY A 672 28.79 23.10 32.57
CA GLY A 672 27.75 22.97 33.59
C GLY A 672 27.75 24.24 34.46
N THR A 673 26.69 24.63 35.17
CA THR A 673 25.99 23.99 36.31
C THR A 673 24.96 25.05 36.82
N PRO A 674 24.35 24.98 38.02
CA PRO A 674 23.04 24.38 38.30
C PRO A 674 22.06 25.33 39.06
N LEU A 675 20.86 24.82 39.39
CA LEU A 675 19.91 25.32 40.43
C LEU A 675 19.39 26.76 40.30
N VAL A 676 18.18 26.91 39.71
CA VAL A 676 16.89 27.23 40.37
C VAL A 676 15.78 26.63 39.51
#